data_AF-A0A2N6G8L2-F1
#
_entry.id   AF-A0A2N6G8L2-F1
#
_cell.length_a   1.000
_cell.length_b   1.000
_cell.length_c   1.000
_cell.angle_alpha   90.00
_cell.angle_beta   90.00
_cell.angle_gamma   90.00
#
_symmetry.space_group_name_H-M   'P 1'
#
loop_
_entity.id
_entity.type
_entity.pdbx_description
1 polymer ?
#
loop_
_entity_poly.entity_id
_entity_poly.type
_entity_poly.pdbx_seq_one_letter_code
_entity_poly.pdbx_strand_id
1 'polypeptide(L)'
;MNKSLLLNSWLPVMLGVMLVVLLFFSLPATAVGYIERFEPDDDSPTSALHGVMPVGEMSGWTAHMQGGFYRLENRTDPTDVRYYYVMPGKSTWTQPGDTIRVDVGGMLVGGDFHSGAGLLFRFEPATGHYYAFVLQDNQTFALYRRDAEGLRPLVSSGSSAIKRAGRNRLEVQLKGEDIYLLINGVELGNVSSSKVQGSGVGLIALGEGIFEFDDFELPNAQVSLDVQTPSPASSNLQTQPSHAPYEGRFEGSLISVELRRQGDAYIGSLQMGSEVCELTGRSLNKTSGSMAFAQAVKGTVQCSKEQFQFEAQLSDRDNLLFDLEGIRNKLSRLPPLPLSSPQSRSPSLTPPESPSIPSDRQSPKKLPASFQTTPHGSASGELLLKKEADYGANTTRMVRDALDSFAGYFDGRPSLLQAFGDPEGREIQVLFNASRNAVSVQGLMIVLVSGNEAFTAIAYDETRHFQHSLPGMVQALQTRLPRLPHRQSRNAEVQPLQQTGLPDGSGSIGLPMGWRITSAHKGMVDAVGPDGSMLALGIHGTALTPEGISQTQQLWSSVGNPGSYGAGLLVIPFSDPVTTFTTFWQEWPNSMAQILGKQQPSQRVLRTIEHAPIAWPGGQAAMLDVEWELGGANPRVYRSITLFGMQPGYAGMWTYYFSTVSSPTELFQQNIPTLKRIWGSWRVASSVYQERIEKSFADLKEVGRIIDQVHDERQKSLDAIHADWTEYNTDTTRVADLEVGELYDAPLYDINRLVAGLNKAAGYQRYQHIPLRDLQ
;
A
#
# COMPACT_ATOMS: atom_id res chain seq x y z
N MET A 1 53.25 -22.93 37.86
CA MET A 1 53.89 -21.61 37.64
C MET A 1 52.86 -20.72 36.94
N ASN A 2 52.39 -19.70 37.65
CA ASN A 2 51.27 -18.84 37.28
C ASN A 2 51.68 -17.77 36.26
N LYS A 3 50.82 -17.53 35.26
CA LYS A 3 50.71 -16.26 34.54
C LYS A 3 49.25 -15.82 34.54
N SER A 4 48.86 -15.20 35.64
CA SER A 4 47.68 -14.36 35.76
C SER A 4 48.14 -13.06 36.43
N LEU A 5 48.09 -11.95 35.69
CA LEU A 5 48.06 -10.56 36.16
C LEU A 5 48.37 -9.64 34.98
N LEU A 6 47.41 -8.77 34.65
CA LEU A 6 47.48 -7.49 33.91
C LEU A 6 46.31 -7.37 32.92
N LEU A 7 45.10 -7.14 33.44
CA LEU A 7 43.97 -6.51 32.74
C LEU A 7 42.87 -6.23 33.77
N ASN A 8 43.11 -5.29 34.69
CA ASN A 8 42.05 -4.81 35.60
C ASN A 8 42.38 -3.44 36.21
N SER A 9 42.23 -2.36 35.45
CA SER A 9 42.34 -1.00 36.02
C SER A 9 41.61 0.11 35.24
N TRP A 10 40.60 -0.19 34.41
CA TRP A 10 39.87 0.84 33.65
C TRP A 10 38.33 0.80 33.80
N LEU A 11 37.78 -0.07 34.65
CA LEU A 11 36.32 -0.19 34.84
C LEU A 11 35.68 0.73 35.92
N PRO A 12 36.35 1.14 37.03
CA PRO A 12 35.64 1.86 38.10
C PRO A 12 35.50 3.38 37.87
N VAL A 13 36.18 3.97 36.88
CA VAL A 13 36.07 5.42 36.59
C VAL A 13 34.91 5.73 35.62
N MET A 14 34.53 4.79 34.75
CA MET A 14 33.36 4.93 33.87
C MET A 14 32.02 4.73 34.60
N LEU A 15 31.96 3.91 35.66
CA LEU A 15 30.74 3.71 36.44
C LEU A 15 30.40 4.89 37.39
N GLY A 16 31.39 5.70 37.78
CA GLY A 16 31.19 6.82 38.71
C GLY A 16 30.54 8.06 38.10
N VAL A 17 30.69 8.26 36.78
CA VAL A 17 30.12 9.44 36.07
C VAL A 17 28.71 9.16 35.54
N MET A 18 28.31 7.89 35.41
CA MET A 18 26.99 7.52 34.90
C MET A 18 25.88 7.49 35.98
N LEU A 19 26.23 7.55 37.28
CA LEU A 19 25.26 7.39 38.39
C LEU A 19 24.72 8.72 38.95
N VAL A 20 25.22 9.88 38.54
CA VAL A 20 24.84 11.20 39.10
C VAL A 20 23.87 11.99 38.19
N VAL A 21 23.57 11.51 36.99
CA VAL A 21 22.56 12.11 36.10
C VAL A 21 21.15 11.50 36.27
N LEU A 22 21.00 10.46 37.11
CA LEU A 22 19.74 9.73 37.28
C LEU A 22 18.84 10.19 38.43
N LEU A 23 19.12 11.32 39.09
CA LEU A 23 18.38 11.76 40.28
C LEU A 23 17.77 13.17 40.24
N PHE A 24 17.70 13.81 39.07
CA PHE A 24 16.90 15.02 38.91
C PHE A 24 15.98 14.89 37.69
N PHE A 25 14.67 15.09 37.93
CA PHE A 25 13.51 15.06 37.01
C PHE A 25 12.76 13.73 36.85
N SER A 26 11.92 13.40 37.83
CA SER A 26 10.67 12.65 37.62
C SER A 26 9.50 13.42 38.24
N LEU A 27 9.12 14.53 37.62
CA LEU A 27 7.73 14.99 37.73
C LEU A 27 6.88 14.05 36.86
N PRO A 28 5.70 13.60 37.30
CA PRO A 28 4.79 12.89 36.40
C PRO A 28 4.48 13.84 35.25
N ALA A 29 4.89 13.48 34.04
CA ALA A 29 4.42 14.15 32.85
C ALA A 29 2.89 14.04 32.88
N THR A 30 2.20 15.17 33.04
CA THR A 30 0.77 15.24 32.80
C THR A 30 0.56 14.70 31.39
N ALA A 31 -0.20 13.61 31.24
CA ALA A 31 -0.48 13.05 29.94
C ALA A 31 -1.04 14.18 29.06
N VAL A 32 -0.27 14.61 28.08
CA VAL A 32 -0.73 15.59 27.09
C VAL A 32 -1.71 14.83 26.22
N GLY A 33 -3.00 15.15 26.33
CA GLY A 33 -4.03 14.59 25.47
C GLY A 33 -3.71 14.83 23.99
N TYR A 34 -4.26 14.00 23.12
CA TYR A 34 -4.10 14.19 21.68
C TYR A 34 -4.95 15.36 21.19
N ILE A 35 -4.37 16.23 20.37
CA ILE A 35 -5.05 17.36 19.72
C ILE A 35 -4.60 17.40 18.26
N GLU A 36 -5.55 17.38 17.34
CA GLU A 36 -5.37 17.60 15.91
C GLU A 36 -5.93 18.97 15.54
N ARG A 37 -5.04 19.90 15.18
CA ARG A 37 -5.37 21.30 14.86
C ARG A 37 -5.40 21.59 13.37
N PHE A 38 -5.12 20.59 12.52
CA PHE A 38 -5.15 20.73 11.06
C PHE A 38 -4.37 21.97 10.58
N GLU A 39 -3.09 22.08 10.96
CA GLU A 39 -2.32 23.32 10.83
C GLU A 39 -2.40 23.93 9.41
N PRO A 40 -2.66 25.25 9.28
CA PRO A 40 -2.95 25.88 7.99
C PRO A 40 -1.79 25.88 6.99
N ASP A 41 -0.56 25.67 7.46
CA ASP A 41 0.66 25.64 6.64
C ASP A 41 1.12 24.20 6.33
N ASP A 42 0.46 23.19 6.89
CA ASP A 42 0.75 21.79 6.64
C ASP A 42 -0.34 21.15 5.78
N ASP A 43 -0.26 21.39 4.47
CA ASP A 43 -1.11 20.74 3.47
C ASP A 43 -0.75 19.25 3.29
N SER A 44 0.18 18.69 4.07
CA SER A 44 0.56 17.30 3.95
C SER A 44 -0.49 16.39 4.59
N PRO A 45 -1.22 15.57 3.82
CA PRO A 45 -2.15 14.58 4.38
C PRO A 45 -1.49 13.58 5.34
N THR A 46 -0.16 13.50 5.37
CA THR A 46 0.59 12.56 6.22
C THR A 46 0.60 12.92 7.70
N SER A 47 0.33 14.17 8.08
CA SER A 47 0.38 14.61 9.48
C SER A 47 -0.98 14.49 10.16
N ALA A 48 -2.06 14.86 9.48
CA ALA A 48 -3.39 14.98 10.07
C ALA A 48 -4.01 13.60 10.40
N LEU A 49 -4.52 13.44 11.63
CA LEU A 49 -4.97 12.15 12.19
C LEU A 49 -3.94 11.00 11.97
N HIS A 50 -2.65 11.30 12.06
CA HIS A 50 -1.57 10.34 11.80
C HIS A 50 -1.59 9.74 10.38
N GLY A 51 -1.99 10.51 9.38
CA GLY A 51 -1.90 10.11 7.97
C GLY A 51 -3.08 9.27 7.47
N VAL A 52 -4.14 9.11 8.26
CA VAL A 52 -5.34 8.36 7.83
C VAL A 52 -6.29 9.17 6.97
N MET A 53 -6.13 10.49 6.92
CA MET A 53 -6.99 11.39 6.15
C MET A 53 -6.39 11.68 4.76
N PRO A 54 -6.96 11.11 3.69
CA PRO A 54 -6.53 11.41 2.34
C PRO A 54 -6.92 12.84 1.95
N VAL A 55 -6.14 13.42 1.04
CA VAL A 55 -6.43 14.68 0.32
C VAL A 55 -6.54 14.35 -1.18
N GLY A 56 -7.44 15.03 -1.89
CA GLY A 56 -7.72 14.81 -3.32
C GLY A 56 -9.07 14.15 -3.60
N GLU A 57 -9.23 13.68 -4.84
CA GLU A 57 -10.45 12.98 -5.28
C GLU A 57 -10.47 11.52 -4.82
N MET A 58 -11.63 11.09 -4.37
CA MET A 58 -11.99 9.74 -3.94
C MET A 58 -13.35 9.40 -4.54
N SER A 59 -13.75 8.13 -4.51
CA SER A 59 -15.02 7.64 -5.07
C SER A 59 -16.26 8.43 -4.61
N GLY A 60 -16.62 9.51 -5.32
CA GLY A 60 -17.72 10.42 -4.97
C GLY A 60 -17.39 11.53 -3.97
N TRP A 61 -16.18 11.53 -3.39
CA TRP A 61 -15.75 12.49 -2.38
C TRP A 61 -14.52 13.27 -2.83
N THR A 62 -14.43 14.54 -2.44
CA THR A 62 -13.20 15.32 -2.55
C THR A 62 -12.78 15.80 -1.17
N ALA A 63 -11.51 15.62 -0.83
CA ALA A 63 -10.93 16.08 0.42
C ALA A 63 -9.90 17.17 0.18
N HIS A 64 -9.92 18.20 1.01
CA HIS A 64 -8.95 19.29 1.00
C HIS A 64 -8.51 19.61 2.43
N MET A 65 -7.23 19.92 2.59
CA MET A 65 -6.72 20.63 3.75
C MET A 65 -6.56 22.08 3.30
N GLN A 66 -7.33 23.00 3.88
CA GLN A 66 -7.25 24.41 3.49
C GLN A 66 -7.70 25.29 4.64
N GLY A 67 -6.92 26.31 4.98
CA GLY A 67 -7.33 27.34 5.93
C GLY A 67 -7.44 26.87 7.39
N GLY A 68 -6.68 25.84 7.76
CA GLY A 68 -6.62 25.34 9.12
C GLY A 68 -7.71 24.31 9.45
N PHE A 69 -8.26 23.61 8.44
CA PHE A 69 -9.30 22.61 8.66
C PHE A 69 -9.29 21.55 7.57
N TYR A 70 -9.84 20.38 7.92
CA TYR A 70 -10.09 19.32 6.96
C TYR A 70 -11.49 19.45 6.38
N ARG A 71 -11.56 19.61 5.06
CA ARG A 71 -12.79 19.77 4.31
C ARG A 71 -13.06 18.51 3.48
N LEU A 72 -14.22 17.91 3.69
CA LEU A 72 -14.78 16.86 2.85
C LEU A 72 -15.94 17.40 2.03
N GLU A 73 -16.08 16.93 0.80
CA GLU A 73 -17.16 17.31 -0.08
C GLU A 73 -17.71 16.09 -0.81
N ASN A 74 -19.03 15.87 -0.70
CA ASN A 74 -19.76 14.86 -1.46
C ASN A 74 -20.87 15.57 -2.26
N ARG A 75 -20.83 15.40 -3.57
CA ARG A 75 -21.81 16.00 -4.50
C ARG A 75 -22.60 14.96 -5.28
N THR A 76 -22.37 13.68 -5.03
CA THR A 76 -22.79 12.62 -5.97
C THR A 76 -23.78 11.63 -5.39
N ASP A 77 -23.68 11.31 -4.09
CA ASP A 77 -24.51 10.26 -3.50
C ASP A 77 -25.00 10.67 -2.10
N PRO A 78 -26.31 10.95 -1.91
CA PRO A 78 -26.86 11.38 -0.63
C PRO A 78 -26.94 10.24 0.40
N THR A 79 -26.61 9.01 0.02
CA THR A 79 -26.60 7.84 0.90
C THR A 79 -25.20 7.44 1.38
N ASP A 80 -24.16 8.04 0.80
CA ASP A 80 -22.79 7.64 1.09
C ASP A 80 -22.32 8.11 2.47
N VAL A 81 -21.43 7.34 3.08
CA VAL A 81 -20.90 7.57 4.43
C VAL A 81 -19.38 7.45 4.38
N ARG A 82 -18.71 8.54 4.74
CA ARG A 82 -17.25 8.58 4.86
C ARG A 82 -16.84 8.74 6.31
N TYR A 83 -15.89 7.94 6.76
CA TYR A 83 -15.34 8.08 8.10
C TYR A 83 -13.86 7.75 8.14
N TYR A 84 -13.18 8.37 9.11
CA TYR A 84 -11.77 8.18 9.41
C TYR A 84 -11.65 7.93 10.91
N TYR A 85 -10.77 7.02 11.31
CA TYR A 85 -10.60 6.69 12.71
C TYR A 85 -9.15 6.38 13.04
N VAL A 86 -8.83 6.54 14.33
CA VAL A 86 -7.58 6.15 14.95
C VAL A 86 -7.87 5.24 16.13
N MET A 87 -6.91 4.40 16.48
CA MET A 87 -6.97 3.56 17.67
C MET A 87 -6.18 4.23 18.80
N PRO A 88 -6.84 4.93 19.74
CA PRO A 88 -6.20 5.37 20.97
C PRO A 88 -5.62 4.15 21.66
N GLY A 89 -4.39 4.27 22.15
CA GLY A 89 -3.61 3.12 22.57
C GLY A 89 -4.11 2.45 23.84
N LYS A 90 -3.20 1.87 24.62
CA LYS A 90 -3.57 1.13 25.85
C LYS A 90 -4.37 1.96 26.88
N SER A 91 -4.34 3.29 26.79
CA SER A 91 -5.29 4.16 27.50
C SER A 91 -6.61 4.22 26.73
N THR A 92 -7.51 3.31 27.05
CA THR A 92 -8.85 3.29 26.46
C THR A 92 -9.60 4.57 26.88
N TRP A 93 -9.96 5.45 25.93
CA TRP A 93 -10.91 6.56 26.13
C TRP A 93 -12.34 6.09 26.50
N THR A 94 -12.49 4.83 26.90
CA THR A 94 -13.75 4.20 27.29
C THR A 94 -13.99 4.22 28.80
N GLN A 95 -13.10 4.88 29.56
CA GLN A 95 -13.25 4.99 31.01
C GLN A 95 -14.28 6.09 31.35
N PRO A 96 -14.98 5.95 32.50
CA PRO A 96 -15.83 7.02 33.01
C PRO A 96 -15.04 8.33 33.18
N GLY A 97 -15.54 9.42 32.60
CA GLY A 97 -14.92 10.74 32.57
C GLY A 97 -14.19 11.05 31.25
N ASP A 98 -14.02 10.07 30.37
CA ASP A 98 -13.38 10.30 29.08
C ASP A 98 -14.26 11.12 28.16
N THR A 99 -13.57 11.97 27.40
CA THR A 99 -14.18 12.99 26.55
C THR A 99 -13.52 12.95 25.17
N ILE A 100 -14.34 13.10 24.13
CA ILE A 100 -13.88 13.32 22.76
C ILE A 100 -14.58 14.55 22.19
N ARG A 101 -13.86 15.37 21.42
CA ARG A 101 -14.38 16.64 20.90
C ARG A 101 -13.91 16.93 19.49
N VAL A 102 -14.70 17.68 18.74
CA VAL A 102 -14.33 18.22 17.43
C VAL A 102 -15.18 19.45 17.10
N ASP A 103 -14.60 20.38 16.37
CA ASP A 103 -15.33 21.49 15.74
C ASP A 103 -15.83 21.08 14.37
N VAL A 104 -17.14 21.20 14.16
CA VAL A 104 -17.81 20.81 12.90
C VAL A 104 -18.46 22.01 12.25
N GLY A 105 -18.23 22.17 10.95
CA GLY A 105 -18.84 23.20 10.10
C GLY A 105 -19.22 22.68 8.71
N GLY A 106 -19.40 23.62 7.79
CA GLY A 106 -19.72 23.36 6.39
C GLY A 106 -21.19 23.61 6.01
N MET A 107 -21.57 23.08 4.85
CA MET A 107 -22.89 23.21 4.23
C MET A 107 -23.54 21.83 4.13
N LEU A 108 -24.44 21.54 5.06
CA LEU A 108 -25.21 20.30 5.09
C LEU A 108 -26.44 20.44 4.18
N VAL A 109 -26.60 19.53 3.22
CA VAL A 109 -27.72 19.55 2.27
C VAL A 109 -28.88 18.73 2.83
N GLY A 110 -30.04 19.37 3.02
CA GLY A 110 -31.26 18.66 3.43
C GLY A 110 -31.85 17.83 2.29
N GLY A 111 -32.51 16.72 2.61
CA GLY A 111 -33.14 15.83 1.64
C GLY A 111 -33.82 14.63 2.28
N ASP A 112 -34.20 13.64 1.47
CA ASP A 112 -34.77 12.36 1.95
C ASP A 112 -33.76 11.55 2.78
N PHE A 113 -32.47 11.76 2.52
CA PHE A 113 -31.37 11.30 3.34
C PHE A 113 -30.77 12.49 4.09
N HIS A 114 -30.63 12.34 5.40
CA HIS A 114 -30.01 13.38 6.20
C HIS A 114 -28.53 13.50 5.83
N SER A 115 -28.09 14.72 5.54
CA SER A 115 -26.67 15.08 5.51
C SER A 115 -26.18 15.40 6.92
N GLY A 116 -24.94 15.04 7.25
CA GLY A 116 -24.39 15.36 8.55
C GLY A 116 -22.90 15.09 8.72
N ALA A 117 -22.31 15.71 9.73
CA ALA A 117 -20.91 15.50 10.10
C ALA A 117 -20.71 15.53 11.62
N GLY A 118 -19.72 14.77 12.10
CA GLY A 118 -19.32 14.81 13.50
C GLY A 118 -18.37 13.71 13.93
N LEU A 119 -18.59 13.22 15.15
CA LEU A 119 -17.69 12.30 15.85
C LEU A 119 -18.10 10.85 15.59
N LEU A 120 -17.11 10.00 15.32
CA LEU A 120 -17.22 8.56 15.34
C LEU A 120 -16.50 8.01 16.58
N PHE A 121 -17.14 7.08 17.28
CA PHE A 121 -16.61 6.57 18.55
C PHE A 121 -17.10 5.16 18.84
N ARG A 122 -16.36 4.46 19.70
CA ARG A 122 -16.45 3.01 19.95
C ARG A 122 -16.35 2.17 18.68
N PHE A 123 -15.52 2.59 17.74
CA PHE A 123 -15.32 1.86 16.50
C PHE A 123 -14.56 0.55 16.73
N GLU A 124 -15.13 -0.55 16.25
CA GLU A 124 -14.55 -1.89 16.33
C GLU A 124 -14.12 -2.36 14.92
N PRO A 125 -12.82 -2.31 14.57
CA PRO A 125 -12.35 -2.62 13.22
C PRO A 125 -12.77 -4.00 12.72
N ALA A 126 -12.85 -5.00 13.60
CA ALA A 126 -13.20 -6.36 13.21
C ALA A 126 -14.65 -6.50 12.73
N THR A 127 -15.55 -5.62 13.19
CA THR A 127 -17.00 -5.72 12.91
C THR A 127 -17.54 -4.51 12.15
N GLY A 128 -16.80 -3.40 12.12
CA GLY A 128 -17.28 -2.11 11.61
C GLY A 128 -18.42 -1.52 12.45
N HIS A 129 -18.61 -1.97 13.69
CA HIS A 129 -19.61 -1.42 14.59
C HIS A 129 -19.10 -0.14 15.23
N TYR A 130 -19.97 0.87 15.37
CA TYR A 130 -19.63 2.16 15.98
C TYR A 130 -20.87 2.95 16.44
N TYR A 131 -20.63 4.00 17.21
CA TYR A 131 -21.56 5.12 17.38
C TYR A 131 -21.08 6.34 16.60
N ALA A 132 -22.02 7.14 16.12
CA ALA A 132 -21.72 8.40 15.44
C ALA A 132 -22.61 9.51 15.96
N PHE A 133 -22.02 10.58 16.47
CA PHE A 133 -22.73 11.78 16.92
C PHE A 133 -22.50 12.90 15.91
N VAL A 134 -23.56 13.28 15.18
CA VAL A 134 -23.46 14.19 14.04
C VAL A 134 -24.40 15.38 14.17
N LEU A 135 -23.95 16.52 13.64
CA LEU A 135 -24.81 17.63 13.26
C LEU A 135 -25.48 17.30 11.95
N GLN A 136 -26.73 17.71 11.83
CA GLN A 136 -27.54 17.57 10.63
C GLN A 136 -28.03 18.94 10.17
N ASP A 137 -28.70 18.97 9.02
CA ASP A 137 -29.35 20.15 8.51
C ASP A 137 -30.43 20.68 9.49
N ASN A 138 -30.91 21.91 9.24
CA ASN A 138 -32.04 22.49 9.98
C ASN A 138 -31.87 22.58 11.52
N GLN A 139 -30.65 22.78 12.01
CA GLN A 139 -30.33 22.85 13.45
C GLN A 139 -30.75 21.59 14.21
N THR A 140 -30.56 20.42 13.57
CA THR A 140 -30.81 19.13 14.19
C THR A 140 -29.50 18.38 14.43
N PHE A 141 -29.56 17.39 15.31
CA PHE A 141 -28.46 16.47 15.59
C PHE A 141 -29.00 15.05 15.66
N ALA A 142 -28.13 14.07 15.47
CA ALA A 142 -28.44 12.67 15.69
C ALA A 142 -27.29 11.90 16.31
N LEU A 143 -27.64 10.94 17.16
CA LEU A 143 -26.75 9.86 17.60
C LEU A 143 -27.15 8.59 16.85
N TYR A 144 -26.27 8.10 15.99
CA TYR A 144 -26.43 6.84 15.27
C TYR A 144 -25.69 5.70 15.95
N ARG A 145 -26.19 4.48 15.74
CA ARG A 145 -25.48 3.22 15.99
C ARG A 145 -25.37 2.46 14.68
N ARG A 146 -24.16 2.02 14.33
CA ARG A 146 -23.94 1.00 13.30
C ARG A 146 -23.63 -0.32 13.98
N ASP A 147 -24.42 -1.33 13.65
CA ASP A 147 -24.18 -2.72 14.05
C ASP A 147 -24.53 -3.66 12.88
N ALA A 148 -24.65 -4.96 13.14
CA ALA A 148 -24.98 -5.96 12.13
C ALA A 148 -26.31 -5.71 11.39
N GLU A 149 -27.21 -4.88 11.95
CA GLU A 149 -28.49 -4.51 11.31
C GLU A 149 -28.38 -3.22 10.48
N GLY A 150 -27.19 -2.61 10.40
CA GLY A 150 -26.94 -1.37 9.66
C GLY A 150 -26.85 -0.12 10.54
N LEU A 151 -26.84 1.05 9.88
CA LEU A 151 -26.78 2.36 10.52
C LEU A 151 -28.19 2.83 10.88
N ARG A 152 -28.43 3.17 12.15
CA ARG A 152 -29.76 3.54 12.64
C ARG A 152 -29.71 4.61 13.74
N PRO A 153 -30.61 5.59 13.71
CA PRO A 153 -30.64 6.64 14.73
C PRO A 153 -31.13 6.07 16.06
N LEU A 154 -30.44 6.42 17.14
CA LEU A 154 -30.88 6.18 18.52
C LEU A 154 -31.63 7.39 19.07
N VAL A 155 -31.13 8.58 18.75
CA VAL A 155 -31.73 9.88 19.09
C VAL A 155 -31.58 10.79 17.88
N SER A 156 -32.61 11.55 17.56
CA SER A 156 -32.54 12.68 16.63
C SER A 156 -33.47 13.77 17.14
N SER A 157 -32.97 15.01 17.22
CA SER A 157 -33.74 16.15 17.73
C SER A 157 -33.18 17.49 17.25
N GLY A 158 -33.95 18.56 17.41
CA GLY A 158 -33.51 19.93 17.20
C GLY A 158 -32.92 20.52 18.49
N SER A 159 -31.99 21.47 18.37
CA SER A 159 -31.47 22.21 19.53
C SER A 159 -31.13 23.66 19.20
N SER A 160 -31.52 24.58 20.09
CA SER A 160 -31.12 25.99 20.00
C SER A 160 -29.64 26.22 20.26
N ALA A 161 -28.92 25.22 20.79
CA ALA A 161 -27.47 25.28 20.96
C ALA A 161 -26.73 25.22 19.62
N ILE A 162 -27.35 24.74 18.55
CA ILE A 162 -26.73 24.61 17.22
C ILE A 162 -26.77 25.95 16.50
N LYS A 163 -25.59 26.50 16.19
CA LYS A 163 -25.44 27.70 15.38
C LYS A 163 -25.78 27.38 13.93
N ARG A 164 -26.57 28.24 13.28
CA ARG A 164 -26.91 28.12 11.85
C ARG A 164 -25.74 28.41 10.92
N ALA A 165 -24.79 29.22 11.38
CA ALA A 165 -23.62 29.63 10.63
C ALA A 165 -22.38 29.52 11.51
N GLY A 166 -21.25 29.19 10.89
CA GLY A 166 -19.99 28.92 11.58
C GLY A 166 -19.93 27.51 12.17
N ARG A 167 -18.85 27.24 12.94
CA ARG A 167 -18.59 25.93 13.53
C ARG A 167 -19.28 25.74 14.87
N ASN A 168 -19.63 24.48 15.11
CA ASN A 168 -20.23 23.99 16.34
C ASN A 168 -19.30 22.96 16.97
N ARG A 169 -19.03 23.11 18.27
CA ARG A 169 -18.25 22.14 19.05
C ARG A 169 -19.15 20.96 19.39
N LEU A 170 -18.83 19.77 18.88
CA LEU A 170 -19.42 18.52 19.32
C LEU A 170 -18.55 17.90 20.41
N GLU A 171 -19.19 17.38 21.45
CA GLU A 171 -18.52 16.69 22.54
C GLU A 171 -19.34 15.46 22.98
N VAL A 172 -18.62 14.35 23.19
CA VAL A 172 -19.17 13.14 23.81
C VAL A 172 -18.42 12.90 25.11
N GLN A 173 -19.16 12.75 26.21
CA GLN A 173 -18.62 12.34 27.50
C GLN A 173 -19.15 10.96 27.88
N LEU A 174 -18.26 10.06 28.30
CA LEU A 174 -18.65 8.75 28.81
C LEU A 174 -18.72 8.79 30.33
N LYS A 175 -19.85 8.36 30.92
CA LYS A 175 -19.98 8.18 32.38
C LYS A 175 -20.49 6.76 32.64
N GLY A 176 -19.56 5.81 32.68
CA GLY A 176 -19.92 4.38 32.68
C GLY A 176 -20.47 3.96 31.32
N GLU A 177 -21.68 3.41 31.31
CA GLU A 177 -22.37 3.00 30.07
C GLU A 177 -23.19 4.13 29.43
N ASP A 178 -23.26 5.29 30.10
CA ASP A 178 -23.99 6.45 29.63
C ASP A 178 -23.14 7.32 28.72
N ILE A 179 -23.68 7.62 27.55
CA ILE A 179 -23.11 8.49 26.53
C ILE A 179 -23.82 9.84 26.64
N TYR A 180 -23.12 10.87 27.11
CA TYR A 180 -23.64 12.24 27.20
C TYR A 180 -23.26 13.03 25.95
N LEU A 181 -24.23 13.71 25.36
CA LEU A 181 -24.06 14.47 24.12
C LEU A 181 -24.11 15.97 24.44
N LEU A 182 -23.06 16.70 24.03
CA LEU A 182 -22.97 18.13 24.23
C LEU A 182 -22.72 18.84 22.90
N ILE A 183 -23.38 19.99 22.71
CA ILE A 183 -23.13 20.89 21.59
C ILE A 183 -22.88 22.29 22.13
N ASN A 184 -21.73 22.87 21.77
CA ASN A 184 -21.31 24.20 22.24
C ASN A 184 -21.36 24.33 23.77
N GLY A 185 -21.00 23.26 24.49
CA GLY A 185 -21.02 23.18 25.95
C GLY A 185 -22.41 22.97 26.59
N VAL A 186 -23.47 22.88 25.80
CA VAL A 186 -24.83 22.60 26.29
C VAL A 186 -25.10 21.10 26.20
N GLU A 187 -25.41 20.47 27.33
CA GLU A 187 -25.84 19.07 27.39
C GLU A 187 -27.23 18.90 26.78
N LEU A 188 -27.34 18.00 25.80
CA LEU A 188 -28.59 17.73 25.07
C LEU A 188 -29.32 16.51 25.62
N GLY A 189 -28.60 15.62 26.30
CA GLY A 189 -29.14 14.42 26.93
C GLY A 189 -28.10 13.30 26.96
N ASN A 190 -28.54 12.14 27.43
CA ASN A 190 -27.71 10.94 27.51
C ASN A 190 -28.42 9.70 26.95
N VAL A 191 -27.62 8.72 26.51
CA VAL A 191 -28.10 7.41 26.06
C VAL A 191 -27.28 6.33 26.75
N SER A 192 -27.93 5.41 27.45
CA SER A 192 -27.28 4.23 28.03
C SER A 192 -27.14 3.13 26.96
N SER A 193 -25.92 2.72 26.63
CA SER A 193 -25.73 1.65 25.62
C SER A 193 -24.40 0.91 25.75
N SER A 194 -24.48 -0.39 26.01
CA SER A 194 -23.33 -1.31 26.08
C SER A 194 -23.12 -2.15 24.81
N LYS A 195 -23.90 -1.90 23.74
CA LYS A 195 -23.97 -2.79 22.57
C LYS A 195 -22.74 -2.73 21.66
N VAL A 196 -22.02 -1.61 21.66
CA VAL A 196 -20.79 -1.45 20.89
C VAL A 196 -19.65 -1.16 21.86
N GLN A 197 -18.56 -1.93 21.74
CA GLN A 197 -17.44 -1.96 22.69
C GLN A 197 -16.08 -1.62 22.05
N GLY A 198 -16.08 -1.12 20.81
CA GLY A 198 -14.83 -0.76 20.15
C GLY A 198 -14.09 0.37 20.87
N SER A 199 -12.80 0.52 20.56
CA SER A 199 -11.96 1.59 21.10
C SER A 199 -11.54 2.60 20.04
N GLY A 200 -11.95 2.46 18.78
CA GLY A 200 -11.64 3.45 17.76
C GLY A 200 -12.45 4.74 17.92
N VAL A 201 -11.84 5.87 17.58
CA VAL A 201 -12.44 7.21 17.56
C VAL A 201 -12.03 7.94 16.30
N GLY A 202 -12.84 8.89 15.84
CA GLY A 202 -12.47 9.77 14.74
C GLY A 202 -13.64 10.58 14.23
N LEU A 203 -13.68 10.77 12.91
CA LEU A 203 -14.55 11.70 12.21
C LEU A 203 -15.47 10.94 11.25
N ILE A 204 -16.67 11.46 11.06
CA ILE A 204 -17.65 10.91 10.12
C ILE A 204 -18.42 12.01 9.41
N ALA A 205 -18.65 11.82 8.12
CA ALA A 205 -19.55 12.59 7.26
C ALA A 205 -20.52 11.63 6.56
N LEU A 206 -21.77 12.04 6.42
CA LEU A 206 -22.84 11.27 5.79
C LEU A 206 -23.67 12.15 4.86
N GLY A 207 -24.05 11.60 3.72
CA GLY A 207 -24.84 12.26 2.68
C GLY A 207 -24.08 13.32 1.88
N GLU A 208 -24.85 14.12 1.14
CA GLU A 208 -24.34 15.20 0.29
C GLU A 208 -24.04 16.46 1.11
N GLY A 209 -22.98 17.17 0.75
CA GLY A 209 -22.64 18.45 1.37
C GLY A 209 -21.16 18.76 1.38
N ILE A 210 -20.85 19.86 2.06
CA ILE A 210 -19.50 20.27 2.41
C ILE A 210 -19.39 20.13 3.92
N PHE A 211 -18.38 19.41 4.40
CA PHE A 211 -18.19 19.10 5.81
C PHE A 211 -16.81 19.57 6.22
N GLU A 212 -16.73 20.35 7.29
CA GLU A 212 -15.47 20.90 7.78
C GLU A 212 -15.21 20.39 9.20
N PHE A 213 -13.99 19.95 9.46
CA PHE A 213 -13.54 19.44 10.76
C PHE A 213 -12.31 20.22 11.21
N ASP A 214 -12.28 20.57 12.49
CA ASP A 214 -11.16 21.23 13.15
C ASP A 214 -11.07 20.82 14.64
N ASP A 215 -9.94 21.07 15.29
CA ASP A 215 -9.70 20.91 16.73
C ASP A 215 -10.21 19.57 17.29
N PHE A 216 -9.83 18.45 16.66
CA PHE A 216 -10.19 17.12 17.15
C PHE A 216 -9.34 16.78 18.39
N GLU A 217 -9.98 16.52 19.52
CA GLU A 217 -9.32 16.35 20.81
C GLU A 217 -9.70 15.05 21.52
N LEU A 218 -8.69 14.43 22.13
CA LEU A 218 -8.80 13.34 23.10
C LEU A 218 -8.04 13.74 24.39
N PRO A 219 -8.63 14.58 25.26
CA PRO A 219 -7.91 15.18 26.39
C PRO A 219 -7.27 14.19 27.35
N ASN A 220 -7.85 12.99 27.49
CA ASN A 220 -7.42 11.96 28.44
C ASN A 220 -6.71 10.76 27.80
N ALA A 221 -6.56 10.73 26.47
CA ALA A 221 -6.02 9.57 25.77
C ALA A 221 -4.73 9.91 25.02
N GLN A 222 -3.76 9.00 25.10
CA GLN A 222 -2.64 8.97 24.17
C GLN A 222 -3.06 8.13 22.96
N VAL A 223 -2.86 8.69 21.76
CA VAL A 223 -3.04 7.93 20.52
C VAL A 223 -1.77 7.13 20.27
N SER A 224 -1.88 5.80 20.18
CA SER A 224 -0.77 4.96 19.73
C SER A 224 -0.98 4.59 18.27
N LEU A 225 0.09 4.54 17.50
CA LEU A 225 0.09 4.15 16.09
C LEU A 225 -0.20 2.65 15.92
N ASP A 226 -1.46 2.26 16.08
CA ASP A 226 -2.01 1.05 15.45
C ASP A 226 -2.95 1.52 14.32
N VAL A 227 -2.35 2.06 13.26
CA VAL A 227 -3.09 2.54 12.09
C VAL A 227 -3.52 1.34 11.25
N GLN A 228 -4.82 0.98 11.32
CA GLN A 228 -5.46 0.08 10.36
C GLN A 228 -6.23 0.92 9.34
N THR A 229 -5.85 0.85 8.07
CA THR A 229 -6.67 1.43 6.99
C THR A 229 -7.97 0.64 6.86
N PRO A 230 -9.12 1.32 6.71
CA PRO A 230 -10.39 0.65 6.47
C PRO A 230 -10.36 -0.10 5.13
N SER A 231 -10.79 -1.36 5.14
CA SER A 231 -11.40 -1.96 3.97
C SER A 231 -12.66 -1.14 3.65
N PRO A 232 -12.95 -0.77 2.39
CA PRO A 232 -14.21 -0.11 2.06
C PRO A 232 -15.35 -1.03 2.49
N ALA A 233 -16.06 -0.66 3.55
CA ALA A 233 -17.31 -1.29 3.90
C ALA A 233 -18.33 -0.83 2.86
N SER A 234 -18.51 -1.61 1.78
CA SER A 234 -19.56 -1.40 0.80
C SER A 234 -20.89 -1.27 1.53
N SER A 235 -21.50 -0.08 1.46
CA SER A 235 -22.89 0.12 1.80
C SER A 235 -23.72 -0.71 0.82
N ASN A 236 -24.44 -1.71 1.35
CA ASN A 236 -25.58 -2.28 0.64
C ASN A 236 -26.70 -1.23 0.66
N LEU A 237 -26.77 -0.40 -0.38
CA LEU A 237 -27.99 0.26 -0.85
C LEU A 237 -27.76 0.66 -2.33
N GLN A 238 -28.65 0.19 -3.22
CA GLN A 238 -28.68 0.45 -4.67
C GLN A 238 -28.66 1.98 -4.92
N THR A 239 -27.89 2.56 -5.85
CA THR A 239 -28.04 2.53 -7.33
C THR A 239 -26.88 3.34 -7.96
N GLN A 240 -26.51 3.00 -9.21
CA GLN A 240 -25.42 3.57 -10.03
C GLN A 240 -25.73 4.99 -10.57
N PRO A 241 -24.72 5.77 -11.04
CA PRO A 241 -24.30 5.67 -12.45
C PRO A 241 -22.78 5.77 -12.74
N SER A 242 -22.48 5.52 -14.02
CA SER A 242 -21.21 5.16 -14.70
C SER A 242 -20.16 6.28 -14.90
N HIS A 243 -18.86 5.92 -15.00
CA HIS A 243 -17.95 6.23 -16.14
C HIS A 243 -16.52 5.66 -15.96
N ALA A 244 -16.04 4.79 -16.86
CA ALA A 244 -14.64 4.67 -17.34
C ALA A 244 -14.57 3.70 -18.55
N PRO A 245 -14.13 4.11 -19.77
CA PRO A 245 -14.25 3.30 -20.98
C PRO A 245 -12.91 2.90 -21.64
N TYR A 246 -11.96 2.28 -20.92
CA TYR A 246 -10.67 1.85 -21.52
C TYR A 246 -10.19 0.50 -20.95
N GLU A 247 -9.74 -0.42 -21.83
CA GLU A 247 -8.97 -1.61 -21.43
C GLU A 247 -7.51 -1.45 -21.90
N GLY A 248 -6.61 -1.30 -20.92
CA GLY A 248 -5.16 -1.19 -21.03
C GLY A 248 -4.56 -1.04 -19.62
N ARG A 249 -3.32 -1.47 -19.39
CA ARG A 249 -2.70 -1.32 -18.05
C ARG A 249 -2.18 0.11 -17.92
N PHE A 250 -2.75 0.88 -17.00
CA PHE A 250 -2.35 2.27 -16.78
C PHE A 250 -1.13 2.34 -15.85
N GLU A 251 -0.12 3.11 -16.27
CA GLU A 251 1.06 3.48 -15.48
C GLU A 251 1.17 5.01 -15.48
N GLY A 252 0.46 5.68 -14.56
CA GLY A 252 0.36 7.14 -14.55
C GLY A 252 -0.45 7.65 -15.75
N SER A 253 0.14 8.56 -16.56
CA SER A 253 -0.45 9.03 -17.82
C SER A 253 -0.22 8.08 -19.00
N LEU A 254 0.44 6.94 -18.77
CA LEU A 254 0.81 5.99 -19.81
C LEU A 254 -0.17 4.82 -19.88
N ILE A 255 -0.49 4.37 -21.10
CA ILE A 255 -1.14 3.06 -21.33
C ILE A 255 -0.07 2.08 -21.81
N SER A 256 -0.02 0.91 -21.20
CA SER A 256 0.73 -0.24 -21.68
C SER A 256 -0.16 -1.12 -22.55
N VAL A 257 0.28 -1.40 -23.79
CA VAL A 257 -0.40 -2.29 -24.73
C VAL A 257 0.57 -3.39 -25.16
N GLU A 258 0.13 -4.64 -25.00
CA GLU A 258 0.89 -5.82 -25.42
C GLU A 258 0.85 -5.94 -26.95
N LEU A 259 2.02 -5.99 -27.59
CA LEU A 259 2.14 -6.19 -29.03
C LEU A 259 2.72 -7.55 -29.37
N ARG A 260 2.31 -8.11 -30.49
CA ARG A 260 2.94 -9.28 -31.10
C ARG A 260 3.91 -8.84 -32.18
N ARG A 261 5.15 -9.30 -32.09
CA ARG A 261 6.14 -9.09 -33.14
C ARG A 261 5.85 -10.01 -34.34
N GLN A 262 5.68 -9.41 -35.52
CA GLN A 262 5.55 -10.10 -36.80
C GLN A 262 6.64 -9.59 -37.77
N GLY A 263 7.82 -10.22 -37.71
CA GLY A 263 9.01 -9.78 -38.45
C GLY A 263 9.62 -8.50 -37.87
N ASP A 264 9.76 -7.46 -38.70
CA ASP A 264 10.22 -6.12 -38.30
C ASP A 264 9.07 -5.19 -37.83
N ALA A 265 7.84 -5.70 -37.85
CA ALA A 265 6.65 -4.99 -37.40
C ALA A 265 6.14 -5.51 -36.05
N TYR A 266 5.54 -4.62 -35.27
CA TYR A 266 4.78 -4.92 -34.08
C TYR A 266 3.30 -4.68 -34.36
N ILE A 267 2.44 -5.62 -33.98
CA ILE A 267 1.00 -5.56 -34.23
C ILE A 267 0.24 -5.80 -32.93
N GLY A 268 -0.79 -5.02 -32.65
CA GLY A 268 -1.67 -5.22 -31.50
C GLY A 268 -3.01 -4.52 -31.69
N SER A 269 -3.83 -4.52 -30.64
CA SER A 269 -5.14 -3.87 -30.63
C SER A 269 -5.34 -3.07 -29.35
N LEU A 270 -5.93 -1.88 -29.46
CA LEU A 270 -6.30 -1.02 -28.34
C LEU A 270 -7.81 -0.82 -28.37
N GLN A 271 -8.49 -1.13 -27.26
CA GLN A 271 -9.91 -0.87 -27.09
C GLN A 271 -10.12 0.59 -26.64
N MET A 272 -10.76 1.41 -27.46
CA MET A 272 -11.13 2.79 -27.14
C MET A 272 -12.65 2.92 -27.13
N GLY A 273 -13.26 2.88 -25.94
CA GLY A 273 -14.71 2.79 -25.81
C GLY A 273 -15.26 1.50 -26.43
N SER A 274 -16.17 1.61 -27.39
CA SER A 274 -16.71 0.46 -28.14
C SER A 274 -15.91 0.10 -29.39
N GLU A 275 -14.88 0.87 -29.76
CA GLU A 275 -14.08 0.62 -30.95
C GLU A 275 -12.78 -0.14 -30.62
N VAL A 276 -12.49 -1.18 -31.41
CA VAL A 276 -11.19 -1.84 -31.43
C VAL A 276 -10.33 -1.14 -32.48
N CYS A 277 -9.19 -0.59 -32.08
CA CYS A 277 -8.24 0.03 -33.00
C CYS A 277 -7.01 -0.86 -33.19
N GLU A 278 -6.61 -1.08 -34.43
CA GLU A 278 -5.43 -1.88 -34.77
C GLU A 278 -4.15 -1.02 -34.71
N LEU A 279 -3.11 -1.51 -34.06
CA LEU A 279 -1.81 -0.86 -33.97
C LEU A 279 -0.81 -1.59 -34.85
N THR A 280 -0.03 -0.83 -35.61
CA THR A 280 1.06 -1.34 -36.45
C THR A 280 2.28 -0.44 -36.31
N GLY A 281 3.36 -0.93 -35.71
CA GLY A 281 4.59 -0.18 -35.48
C GLY A 281 5.84 -0.85 -36.08
N ARG A 282 6.90 -0.07 -36.33
CA ARG A 282 8.23 -0.59 -36.69
C ARG A 282 9.29 0.03 -35.79
N SER A 283 10.28 -0.77 -35.39
CA SER A 283 11.43 -0.27 -34.65
C SER A 283 12.26 0.67 -35.53
N LEU A 284 12.63 1.83 -34.99
CA LEU A 284 13.41 2.84 -35.72
C LEU A 284 14.91 2.51 -35.76
N ASN A 285 15.42 1.65 -34.87
CA ASN A 285 16.84 1.38 -34.73
C ASN A 285 17.23 -0.04 -35.21
N LYS A 286 18.05 -0.10 -36.27
CA LYS A 286 18.67 -1.35 -36.79
C LYS A 286 20.01 -1.70 -36.09
N THR A 287 20.32 -1.11 -34.94
CA THR A 287 21.61 -1.35 -34.28
C THR A 287 21.66 -2.74 -33.66
N SER A 288 22.34 -3.66 -34.35
CA SER A 288 22.74 -4.97 -33.84
C SER A 288 23.89 -4.82 -32.84
N GLY A 289 23.58 -4.51 -31.59
CA GLY A 289 24.55 -4.43 -30.49
C GLY A 289 23.88 -4.59 -29.13
N SER A 290 24.45 -5.42 -28.24
CA SER A 290 23.79 -5.95 -27.04
C SER A 290 23.63 -4.97 -25.86
N MET A 291 23.64 -3.65 -26.09
CA MET A 291 23.48 -2.65 -25.03
C MET A 291 22.75 -1.40 -25.55
N ALA A 292 21.46 -1.52 -25.87
CA ALA A 292 20.60 -0.38 -26.16
C ALA A 292 19.42 -0.35 -25.18
N PHE A 293 19.40 0.68 -24.33
CA PHE A 293 18.27 1.03 -23.47
C PHE A 293 17.16 1.64 -24.34
N ALA A 294 15.93 1.14 -24.22
CA ALA A 294 14.68 1.54 -24.88
C ALA A 294 14.73 1.68 -26.43
N GLN A 295 14.04 0.78 -27.15
CA GLN A 295 13.83 0.93 -28.60
C GLN A 295 12.63 1.84 -28.88
N ALA A 296 12.84 2.91 -29.66
CA ALA A 296 11.77 3.73 -30.19
C ALA A 296 11.02 3.00 -31.32
N VAL A 297 9.69 2.94 -31.21
CA VAL A 297 8.79 2.35 -32.19
C VAL A 297 7.90 3.45 -32.75
N LYS A 298 7.85 3.55 -34.09
CA LYS A 298 6.94 4.46 -34.80
C LYS A 298 5.92 3.66 -35.57
N GLY A 299 4.65 4.04 -35.46
CA GLY A 299 3.55 3.25 -36.00
C GLY A 299 2.28 4.02 -36.26
N THR A 300 1.26 3.29 -36.71
CA THR A 300 -0.09 3.77 -36.92
C THR A 300 -1.08 3.05 -36.02
N VAL A 301 -2.04 3.79 -35.48
CA VAL A 301 -3.28 3.26 -34.93
C VAL A 301 -4.39 3.50 -35.95
N GLN A 302 -5.10 2.44 -36.32
CA GLN A 302 -6.22 2.46 -37.24
C GLN A 302 -7.50 2.11 -36.48
N CYS A 303 -8.38 3.09 -36.32
CA CYS A 303 -9.74 2.89 -35.82
C CYS A 303 -10.73 2.85 -37.00
N SER A 304 -12.01 2.62 -36.73
CA SER A 304 -13.04 2.36 -37.76
C SER A 304 -13.11 3.43 -38.88
N LYS A 305 -12.75 4.68 -38.58
CA LYS A 305 -12.80 5.82 -39.52
C LYS A 305 -11.55 6.70 -39.55
N GLU A 306 -10.57 6.44 -38.69
CA GLU A 306 -9.45 7.36 -38.48
C GLU A 306 -8.13 6.61 -38.35
N GLN A 307 -7.06 7.21 -38.87
CA GLN A 307 -5.69 6.70 -38.78
C GLN A 307 -4.80 7.78 -38.18
N PHE A 308 -4.05 7.46 -37.13
CA PHE A 308 -3.09 8.39 -36.53
C PHE A 308 -1.72 7.74 -36.32
N GLN A 309 -0.68 8.55 -36.49
CA GLN A 309 0.71 8.14 -36.29
C GLN A 309 1.10 8.34 -34.82
N PHE A 310 1.79 7.37 -34.24
CA PHE A 310 2.35 7.42 -32.89
C PHE A 310 3.85 7.13 -32.89
N GLU A 311 4.51 7.60 -31.84
CA GLU A 311 5.90 7.26 -31.50
C GLU A 311 5.90 6.86 -30.02
N ALA A 312 6.45 5.69 -29.71
CA ALA A 312 6.40 5.08 -28.38
C ALA A 312 7.74 4.44 -28.04
N GLN A 313 7.97 4.15 -26.76
CA GLN A 313 9.14 3.42 -26.29
C GLN A 313 8.74 2.02 -25.84
N LEU A 314 9.56 1.02 -26.20
CA LEU A 314 9.46 -0.33 -25.68
C LEU A 314 10.01 -0.36 -24.24
N SER A 315 9.15 -0.68 -23.25
CA SER A 315 9.56 -0.80 -21.85
C SER A 315 10.22 -2.16 -21.55
N ASP A 316 9.85 -3.19 -22.32
CA ASP A 316 10.43 -4.54 -22.33
C ASP A 316 10.39 -5.14 -23.76
N ARG A 317 10.53 -6.47 -23.92
CA ARG A 317 10.59 -7.09 -25.26
C ARG A 317 9.31 -6.94 -26.09
N ASP A 318 8.13 -6.70 -25.47
CA ASP A 318 6.84 -6.78 -26.17
C ASP A 318 5.78 -5.73 -25.72
N ASN A 319 6.07 -4.84 -24.75
CA ASN A 319 5.14 -3.80 -24.28
C ASN A 319 5.53 -2.38 -24.71
N LEU A 320 4.59 -1.66 -25.32
CA LEU A 320 4.73 -0.22 -25.61
C LEU A 320 4.08 0.64 -24.53
N LEU A 321 4.80 1.68 -24.11
CA LEU A 321 4.25 2.75 -23.28
C LEU A 321 3.81 3.93 -24.17
N PHE A 322 2.52 4.29 -24.11
CA PHE A 322 1.93 5.41 -24.85
C PHE A 322 1.76 6.64 -23.96
N ASP A 323 2.19 7.81 -24.42
CA ASP A 323 1.75 9.08 -23.83
C ASP A 323 0.34 9.45 -24.33
N LEU A 324 -0.64 9.36 -23.42
CA LEU A 324 -2.04 9.66 -23.71
C LEU A 324 -2.29 11.14 -24.01
N GLU A 325 -1.48 12.05 -23.47
CA GLU A 325 -1.72 13.48 -23.60
C GLU A 325 -1.51 13.94 -25.06
N GLY A 326 -0.56 13.31 -25.76
CA GLY A 326 -0.31 13.52 -27.19
C GLY A 326 -1.44 13.01 -28.10
N ILE A 327 -2.12 11.93 -27.73
CA ILE A 327 -3.28 11.38 -28.48
C ILE A 327 -4.53 12.21 -28.20
N ARG A 328 -4.78 12.54 -26.93
CA ARG A 328 -5.92 13.36 -26.49
C ARG A 328 -5.89 14.75 -27.13
N ASN A 329 -4.72 15.39 -27.22
CA ASN A 329 -4.53 16.70 -27.85
C ASN A 329 -4.69 16.68 -29.38
N LYS A 330 -4.55 15.52 -30.03
CA LYS A 330 -4.85 15.37 -31.47
C LYS A 330 -6.33 15.12 -31.72
N LEU A 331 -6.98 14.34 -30.85
CA LEU A 331 -8.42 14.08 -30.90
C LEU A 331 -9.26 15.33 -30.57
N SER A 332 -8.78 16.18 -29.66
CA SER A 332 -9.47 17.43 -29.29
C SER A 332 -9.41 18.55 -30.34
N ARG A 333 -8.60 18.38 -31.40
CA ARG A 333 -8.46 19.34 -32.52
C ARG A 333 -9.37 19.04 -33.71
N LEU A 334 -10.19 18.00 -33.63
CA LEU A 334 -11.18 17.71 -34.66
C LEU A 334 -12.34 18.73 -34.58
N PRO A 335 -12.82 19.27 -35.72
CA PRO A 335 -13.99 20.13 -35.71
C PRO A 335 -15.21 19.33 -35.20
N PRO A 336 -16.07 19.93 -34.34
CA PRO A 336 -17.29 19.27 -33.93
C PRO A 336 -18.14 18.94 -35.17
N LEU A 337 -18.70 17.73 -35.19
CA LEU A 337 -19.66 17.32 -36.22
C LEU A 337 -20.74 18.40 -36.36
N PRO A 338 -21.15 18.76 -37.59
CA PRO A 338 -22.16 19.79 -37.78
C PRO A 338 -23.47 19.31 -37.16
N LEU A 339 -23.89 19.98 -36.09
CA LEU A 339 -25.22 19.85 -35.52
C LEU A 339 -26.24 20.34 -36.55
N SER A 340 -26.95 19.41 -37.18
CA SER A 340 -28.12 19.73 -38.00
C SER A 340 -29.16 20.43 -37.11
N SER A 341 -29.33 21.73 -37.33
CA SER A 341 -30.35 22.55 -36.68
C SER A 341 -31.72 22.21 -37.27
N PRO A 342 -32.75 21.89 -36.46
CA PRO A 342 -34.11 21.76 -36.96
C PRO A 342 -34.69 23.15 -37.19
N GLN A 343 -34.95 23.51 -38.45
CA GLN A 343 -35.74 24.69 -38.79
C GLN A 343 -37.19 24.49 -38.36
N SER A 344 -37.64 25.38 -37.48
CA SER A 344 -39.03 25.63 -37.13
C SER A 344 -39.83 26.12 -38.34
N ARG A 345 -40.76 25.29 -38.82
CA ARG A 345 -42.01 25.73 -39.46
C ARG A 345 -43.12 24.76 -39.09
N SER A 346 -44.08 25.21 -38.28
CA SER A 346 -45.41 24.60 -38.19
C SER A 346 -46.19 24.93 -39.46
N PRO A 347 -46.86 23.94 -40.07
CA PRO A 347 -48.31 23.88 -39.89
C PRO A 347 -48.86 22.46 -39.67
N SER A 348 -49.84 22.39 -38.77
CA SER A 348 -50.98 21.46 -38.71
C SER A 348 -51.00 20.22 -39.63
N LEU A 349 -50.95 19.01 -39.03
CA LEU A 349 -51.97 17.93 -39.07
C LEU A 349 -51.35 16.56 -38.81
N THR A 350 -52.07 15.77 -37.98
CA THR A 350 -51.92 14.33 -37.66
C THR A 350 -50.70 13.86 -36.84
N PRO A 351 -50.91 13.07 -35.76
CA PRO A 351 -49.82 12.49 -34.97
C PRO A 351 -49.11 11.40 -35.79
N PRO A 352 -47.77 11.39 -35.86
CA PRO A 352 -47.03 10.29 -36.45
C PRO A 352 -47.08 9.09 -35.50
N GLU A 353 -47.43 7.96 -36.08
CA GLU A 353 -47.32 6.63 -35.51
C GLU A 353 -45.93 6.44 -34.90
N SER A 354 -45.88 6.12 -33.59
CA SER A 354 -44.62 5.81 -32.91
C SER A 354 -43.96 4.62 -33.61
N PRO A 355 -42.67 4.67 -33.95
CA PRO A 355 -41.98 3.50 -34.50
C PRO A 355 -41.97 2.41 -33.42
N SER A 356 -42.81 1.41 -33.62
CA SER A 356 -42.82 0.18 -32.86
C SER A 356 -41.44 -0.47 -32.96
N ILE A 357 -40.66 -0.40 -31.88
CA ILE A 357 -39.48 -1.25 -31.70
C ILE A 357 -39.96 -2.69 -31.88
N PRO A 358 -39.42 -3.47 -32.83
CA PRO A 358 -39.80 -4.87 -33.00
C PRO A 358 -39.50 -5.59 -31.68
N SER A 359 -40.55 -5.91 -30.94
CA SER A 359 -40.48 -6.78 -29.77
C SER A 359 -40.39 -8.23 -30.24
N ASP A 360 -39.40 -8.52 -31.09
CA ASP A 360 -38.96 -9.89 -31.33
C ASP A 360 -38.19 -10.32 -30.09
N ARG A 361 -38.95 -10.68 -29.04
CA ARG A 361 -38.43 -11.45 -27.91
C ARG A 361 -37.88 -12.74 -28.51
N GLN A 362 -36.56 -12.77 -28.70
CA GLN A 362 -35.84 -13.97 -29.09
C GLN A 362 -36.33 -15.11 -28.19
N SER A 363 -36.76 -16.21 -28.82
CA SER A 363 -37.24 -17.37 -28.09
C SER A 363 -36.20 -17.77 -27.04
N PRO A 364 -36.62 -18.10 -25.81
CA PRO A 364 -35.69 -18.40 -24.72
C PRO A 364 -34.69 -19.48 -25.17
N LYS A 365 -33.39 -19.16 -25.11
CA LYS A 365 -32.34 -20.09 -25.49
C LYS A 365 -32.46 -21.36 -24.65
N LYS A 366 -32.54 -22.51 -25.33
CA LYS A 366 -32.80 -23.80 -24.70
C LYS A 366 -31.57 -24.24 -23.90
N LEU A 367 -31.75 -24.48 -22.60
CA LEU A 367 -30.72 -25.08 -21.74
C LEU A 367 -30.32 -26.46 -22.28
N PRO A 368 -29.02 -26.85 -22.28
CA PRO A 368 -28.63 -28.19 -22.70
C PRO A 368 -29.36 -29.22 -21.84
N ALA A 369 -29.91 -30.26 -22.48
CA ALA A 369 -30.93 -31.13 -21.87
C ALA A 369 -30.52 -31.85 -20.57
N SER A 370 -29.22 -31.91 -20.29
CA SER A 370 -28.63 -32.56 -19.11
C SER A 370 -28.36 -31.61 -17.95
N PHE A 371 -28.51 -30.28 -18.13
CA PHE A 371 -28.36 -29.30 -17.07
C PHE A 371 -29.71 -28.91 -16.48
N GLN A 372 -29.71 -28.65 -15.17
CA GLN A 372 -30.85 -28.13 -14.44
C GLN A 372 -30.49 -26.77 -13.84
N THR A 373 -31.40 -25.80 -13.94
CA THR A 373 -31.29 -24.55 -13.18
C THR A 373 -31.57 -24.82 -11.72
N THR A 374 -30.80 -24.17 -10.85
CA THR A 374 -30.88 -24.43 -9.42
C THR A 374 -30.90 -23.11 -8.64
N PRO A 375 -31.86 -22.87 -7.73
CA PRO A 375 -31.96 -21.60 -7.02
C PRO A 375 -30.79 -21.43 -6.04
N HIS A 376 -30.22 -20.24 -5.93
CA HIS A 376 -28.97 -20.04 -5.15
C HIS A 376 -29.05 -18.90 -4.13
N GLY A 377 -30.12 -18.10 -4.13
CA GLY A 377 -30.39 -17.09 -3.11
C GLY A 377 -29.60 -15.78 -3.28
N SER A 378 -28.69 -15.65 -4.25
CA SER A 378 -28.13 -14.34 -4.61
C SER A 378 -29.15 -13.51 -5.39
N ALA A 379 -29.00 -12.19 -5.32
CA ALA A 379 -29.91 -11.23 -5.96
C ALA A 379 -29.95 -11.35 -7.49
N SER A 380 -28.89 -11.90 -8.09
CA SER A 380 -28.72 -12.10 -9.54
C SER A 380 -27.90 -13.36 -9.85
N GLY A 381 -27.77 -13.68 -11.13
CA GLY A 381 -27.02 -14.82 -11.65
C GLY A 381 -27.85 -16.08 -11.84
N GLU A 382 -27.28 -17.06 -12.55
CA GLU A 382 -27.86 -18.38 -12.73
C GLU A 382 -26.88 -19.47 -12.31
N LEU A 383 -27.43 -20.53 -11.72
CA LEU A 383 -26.68 -21.71 -11.33
C LEU A 383 -27.21 -22.95 -12.04
N LEU A 384 -26.33 -23.61 -12.80
CA LEU A 384 -26.64 -24.77 -13.60
C LEU A 384 -25.88 -25.98 -13.05
N LEU A 385 -26.56 -27.11 -12.89
CA LEU A 385 -25.97 -28.34 -12.41
C LEU A 385 -26.30 -29.50 -13.34
N LYS A 386 -25.29 -30.30 -13.65
CA LYS A 386 -25.40 -31.58 -14.35
C LYS A 386 -24.72 -32.66 -13.52
N LYS A 387 -25.39 -33.79 -13.38
CA LYS A 387 -24.87 -35.01 -12.77
C LYS A 387 -24.82 -36.11 -13.82
N GLU A 388 -23.68 -36.79 -13.94
CA GLU A 388 -23.46 -37.88 -14.88
C GLU A 388 -22.99 -39.14 -14.12
N ALA A 389 -23.53 -40.29 -14.51
CA ALA A 389 -23.07 -41.59 -14.03
C ALA A 389 -22.07 -42.20 -15.03
N ASP A 390 -21.18 -43.04 -14.53
CA ASP A 390 -20.25 -43.88 -15.31
C ASP A 390 -19.31 -43.09 -16.24
N TYR A 391 -18.91 -41.89 -15.81
CA TYR A 391 -17.95 -41.09 -16.55
C TYR A 391 -16.51 -41.53 -16.25
N GLY A 392 -15.75 -41.85 -17.30
CA GLY A 392 -14.31 -42.09 -17.16
C GLY A 392 -13.59 -40.87 -16.57
N ALA A 393 -12.54 -41.10 -15.79
CA ALA A 393 -11.83 -40.12 -14.95
C ALA A 393 -11.03 -39.03 -15.71
N ASN A 394 -11.62 -38.37 -16.72
CA ASN A 394 -10.97 -37.28 -17.45
C ASN A 394 -11.81 -36.00 -17.35
N THR A 395 -11.62 -35.27 -16.25
CA THR A 395 -12.24 -33.96 -16.00
C THR A 395 -11.91 -32.93 -17.07
N THR A 396 -10.73 -32.97 -17.69
CA THR A 396 -10.38 -32.05 -18.78
C THR A 396 -11.27 -32.24 -20.00
N ARG A 397 -11.58 -33.49 -20.34
CA ARG A 397 -12.54 -33.79 -21.41
C ARG A 397 -13.94 -33.29 -21.05
N MET A 398 -14.37 -33.50 -19.80
CA MET A 398 -15.67 -33.04 -19.33
C MET A 398 -15.82 -31.51 -19.37
N VAL A 399 -14.79 -30.76 -19.00
CA VAL A 399 -14.77 -29.29 -19.15
C VAL A 399 -14.97 -28.91 -20.61
N ARG A 400 -14.25 -29.55 -21.54
CA ARG A 400 -14.37 -29.28 -22.98
C ARG A 400 -15.79 -29.58 -23.48
N ASP A 401 -16.30 -30.77 -23.15
CA ASP A 401 -17.63 -31.23 -23.57
C ASP A 401 -18.73 -30.32 -22.97
N ALA A 402 -18.55 -29.83 -21.75
CA ALA A 402 -19.44 -28.84 -21.13
C ALA A 402 -19.41 -27.53 -21.91
N LEU A 403 -18.24 -26.91 -22.12
CA LEU A 403 -18.12 -25.65 -22.88
C LEU A 403 -18.71 -25.76 -24.28
N ASP A 404 -18.52 -26.89 -24.97
CA ASP A 404 -19.09 -27.14 -26.30
C ASP A 404 -20.62 -27.27 -26.24
N SER A 405 -21.17 -27.93 -25.23
CA SER A 405 -22.63 -28.06 -25.04
C SER A 405 -23.34 -26.73 -24.80
N PHE A 406 -22.61 -25.73 -24.28
CA PHE A 406 -23.14 -24.40 -23.96
C PHE A 406 -23.12 -23.41 -25.13
N ALA A 407 -22.54 -23.79 -26.28
CA ALA A 407 -22.46 -22.92 -27.46
C ALA A 407 -23.83 -22.47 -28.00
N GLY A 408 -24.88 -23.28 -27.85
CA GLY A 408 -26.26 -22.93 -28.23
C GLY A 408 -27.07 -22.21 -27.15
N TYR A 409 -26.59 -22.22 -25.90
CA TYR A 409 -27.24 -21.57 -24.76
C TYR A 409 -26.76 -20.13 -24.56
N PHE A 410 -25.47 -19.89 -24.80
CA PHE A 410 -24.90 -18.55 -24.94
C PHE A 410 -24.99 -18.09 -26.41
N ASP A 411 -24.51 -16.90 -26.74
CA ASP A 411 -24.40 -16.40 -28.13
C ASP A 411 -23.17 -16.95 -28.86
N GLY A 412 -22.53 -17.96 -28.28
CA GLY A 412 -21.37 -18.66 -28.81
C GLY A 412 -20.77 -19.60 -27.76
N ARG A 413 -19.70 -20.30 -28.12
CA ARG A 413 -18.92 -21.08 -27.16
C ARG A 413 -18.31 -20.14 -26.11
N PRO A 414 -18.47 -20.39 -24.79
CA PRO A 414 -17.79 -19.59 -23.78
C PRO A 414 -16.27 -19.62 -23.95
N SER A 415 -15.60 -18.47 -23.82
CA SER A 415 -14.15 -18.38 -23.91
C SER A 415 -13.52 -18.57 -22.55
N LEU A 416 -12.58 -19.51 -22.47
CA LEU A 416 -11.86 -19.84 -21.24
C LEU A 416 -10.91 -18.70 -20.88
N LEU A 417 -11.04 -18.16 -19.68
CA LEU A 417 -10.12 -17.15 -19.13
C LEU A 417 -9.01 -17.83 -18.33
N GLN A 418 -9.38 -18.74 -17.42
CA GLN A 418 -8.44 -19.43 -16.54
C GLN A 418 -8.98 -20.80 -16.14
N ALA A 419 -8.08 -21.74 -15.84
CA ALA A 419 -8.44 -23.05 -15.31
C ALA A 419 -7.45 -23.49 -14.22
N PHE A 420 -7.98 -24.13 -13.18
CA PHE A 420 -7.23 -24.75 -12.10
C PHE A 420 -7.75 -26.18 -11.92
N GLY A 421 -6.88 -27.12 -11.61
CA GLY A 421 -7.31 -28.47 -11.28
C GLY A 421 -6.46 -29.07 -10.20
N ASP A 422 -6.99 -30.07 -9.51
CA ASP A 422 -6.18 -30.86 -8.60
C ASP A 422 -5.19 -31.76 -9.39
N PRO A 423 -4.06 -32.17 -8.79
CA PRO A 423 -3.07 -33.01 -9.46
C PRO A 423 -3.58 -34.40 -9.86
N GLU A 424 -4.66 -34.86 -9.22
CA GLU A 424 -5.26 -36.18 -9.46
C GLU A 424 -6.33 -36.10 -10.58
N GLY A 425 -6.58 -34.91 -11.12
CA GLY A 425 -7.60 -34.63 -12.13
C GLY A 425 -9.02 -34.91 -11.67
N ARG A 426 -9.34 -34.84 -10.37
CA ARG A 426 -10.71 -35.08 -9.86
C ARG A 426 -11.55 -33.83 -9.79
N GLU A 427 -10.93 -32.67 -9.71
CA GLU A 427 -11.58 -31.37 -9.73
C GLU A 427 -10.88 -30.47 -10.75
N ILE A 428 -11.67 -29.80 -11.59
CA ILE A 428 -11.23 -28.67 -12.40
C ILE A 428 -12.21 -27.52 -12.22
N GLN A 429 -11.69 -26.35 -11.89
CA GLN A 429 -12.41 -25.09 -11.84
C GLN A 429 -11.98 -24.22 -13.02
N VAL A 430 -12.93 -23.62 -13.71
CA VAL A 430 -12.70 -22.82 -14.92
C VAL A 430 -13.43 -21.50 -14.81
N LEU A 431 -12.70 -20.40 -14.96
CA LEU A 431 -13.27 -19.08 -15.17
C LEU A 431 -13.44 -18.84 -16.68
N PHE A 432 -14.59 -18.32 -17.10
CA PHE A 432 -14.87 -18.06 -18.51
C PHE A 432 -15.64 -16.75 -18.71
N ASN A 433 -15.59 -16.22 -19.93
CA ASN A 433 -16.51 -15.19 -20.41
C ASN A 433 -17.46 -15.77 -21.48
N ALA A 434 -18.64 -15.17 -21.61
CA ALA A 434 -19.57 -15.48 -22.70
C ALA A 434 -20.48 -14.26 -22.94
N SER A 435 -21.40 -14.38 -23.89
CA SER A 435 -22.52 -13.45 -24.00
C SER A 435 -23.83 -14.23 -24.06
N ARG A 436 -24.91 -13.66 -23.52
CA ARG A 436 -26.25 -14.25 -23.56
C ARG A 436 -27.25 -13.17 -23.94
N ASN A 437 -27.93 -13.34 -25.08
CA ASN A 437 -28.83 -12.34 -25.64
C ASN A 437 -28.14 -10.98 -25.81
N ALA A 438 -26.90 -10.99 -26.31
CA ALA A 438 -26.00 -9.84 -26.46
C ALA A 438 -25.55 -9.15 -25.16
N VAL A 439 -25.83 -9.73 -23.99
CA VAL A 439 -25.31 -9.24 -22.70
C VAL A 439 -24.05 -10.02 -22.32
N SER A 440 -22.96 -9.31 -22.01
CA SER A 440 -21.72 -9.94 -21.54
C SER A 440 -21.92 -10.57 -20.16
N VAL A 441 -21.50 -11.82 -20.02
CA VAL A 441 -21.55 -12.58 -18.78
C VAL A 441 -20.17 -13.14 -18.44
N GLN A 442 -19.92 -13.29 -17.15
CA GLN A 442 -18.75 -13.98 -16.61
C GLN A 442 -19.22 -15.16 -15.75
N GLY A 443 -18.47 -16.25 -15.76
CA GLY A 443 -18.87 -17.46 -15.04
C GLY A 443 -17.73 -18.32 -14.52
N LEU A 444 -18.05 -19.10 -13.49
CA LEU A 444 -17.25 -20.15 -12.89
C LEU A 444 -17.88 -21.51 -13.21
N MET A 445 -17.12 -22.39 -13.84
CA MET A 445 -17.47 -23.80 -14.05
C MET A 445 -16.65 -24.68 -13.12
N ILE A 446 -17.28 -25.63 -12.42
CA ILE A 446 -16.62 -26.61 -11.57
C ILE A 446 -16.98 -28.00 -12.09
N VAL A 447 -15.97 -28.78 -12.48
CA VAL A 447 -16.12 -30.19 -12.85
C VAL A 447 -15.49 -31.03 -11.76
N LEU A 448 -16.25 -32.00 -11.24
CA LEU A 448 -15.89 -32.81 -10.08
C LEU A 448 -16.16 -34.29 -10.37
N VAL A 449 -15.23 -35.18 -10.02
CA VAL A 449 -15.41 -36.64 -10.10
C VAL A 449 -15.36 -37.22 -8.69
N SER A 450 -16.46 -37.83 -8.25
CA SER A 450 -16.60 -38.45 -6.94
C SER A 450 -17.11 -39.89 -7.09
N GLY A 451 -16.21 -40.87 -6.90
CA GLY A 451 -16.51 -42.27 -7.17
C GLY A 451 -16.75 -42.51 -8.67
N ASN A 452 -17.89 -43.10 -9.01
CA ASN A 452 -18.32 -43.32 -10.40
C ASN A 452 -19.24 -42.20 -10.93
N GLU A 453 -19.43 -41.13 -10.16
CA GLU A 453 -20.27 -40.01 -10.54
C GLU A 453 -19.41 -38.79 -10.86
N ALA A 454 -19.86 -38.02 -11.85
CA ALA A 454 -19.24 -36.77 -12.21
C ALA A 454 -20.26 -35.63 -12.21
N PHE A 455 -19.85 -34.46 -11.75
CA PHE A 455 -20.68 -33.29 -11.57
C PHE A 455 -20.08 -32.15 -12.37
N THR A 456 -20.91 -31.46 -13.15
CA THR A 456 -20.54 -30.20 -13.78
C THR A 456 -21.48 -29.13 -13.26
N ALA A 457 -20.91 -28.15 -12.59
CA ALA A 457 -21.59 -26.99 -12.03
C ALA A 457 -21.15 -25.73 -12.80
N ILE A 458 -22.08 -24.83 -13.08
CA ILE A 458 -21.78 -23.53 -13.70
C ILE A 458 -22.54 -22.46 -12.93
N ALA A 459 -21.81 -21.48 -12.40
CA ALA A 459 -22.33 -20.25 -11.82
C ALA A 459 -21.94 -19.09 -12.73
N TYR A 460 -22.90 -18.30 -13.21
CA TYR A 460 -22.57 -17.14 -14.05
C TYR A 460 -23.57 -16.00 -13.82
N ASP A 461 -23.13 -14.79 -14.12
CA ASP A 461 -23.95 -13.59 -14.03
C ASP A 461 -23.49 -12.56 -15.08
N GLU A 462 -24.23 -11.47 -15.24
CA GLU A 462 -23.75 -10.31 -15.98
C GLU A 462 -22.38 -9.87 -15.44
N THR A 463 -21.45 -9.54 -16.32
CA THR A 463 -20.05 -9.21 -15.95
C THR A 463 -19.97 -8.14 -14.85
N ARG A 464 -20.89 -7.15 -14.87
CA ARG A 464 -21.00 -6.08 -13.86
C ARG A 464 -21.50 -6.53 -12.49
N HIS A 465 -22.19 -7.66 -12.38
CA HIS A 465 -22.75 -8.19 -11.13
C HIS A 465 -21.98 -9.41 -10.61
N PHE A 466 -21.22 -10.08 -11.47
CA PHE A 466 -20.58 -11.36 -11.17
C PHE A 466 -19.73 -11.35 -9.89
N GLN A 467 -18.91 -10.32 -9.68
CA GLN A 467 -18.09 -10.22 -8.46
C GLN A 467 -18.94 -10.17 -7.16
N HIS A 468 -20.11 -9.54 -7.21
CA HIS A 468 -21.00 -9.40 -6.07
C HIS A 468 -21.85 -10.68 -5.85
N SER A 469 -22.31 -11.33 -6.92
CA SER A 469 -23.15 -12.53 -6.82
C SER A 469 -22.38 -13.84 -6.61
N LEU A 470 -21.09 -13.89 -7.00
CA LEU A 470 -20.28 -15.09 -6.94
C LEU A 470 -20.20 -15.75 -5.56
N PRO A 471 -19.98 -15.04 -4.42
CA PRO A 471 -19.92 -15.67 -3.11
C PRO A 471 -21.19 -16.46 -2.77
N GLY A 472 -22.37 -15.91 -3.06
CA GLY A 472 -23.66 -16.57 -2.85
C GLY A 472 -23.84 -17.79 -3.75
N MET A 473 -23.47 -17.67 -5.04
CA MET A 473 -23.53 -18.81 -5.98
C MET A 473 -22.55 -19.93 -5.60
N VAL A 474 -21.33 -19.61 -5.17
CA VAL A 474 -20.34 -20.60 -4.70
C VAL A 474 -20.82 -21.29 -3.43
N GLN A 475 -21.38 -20.55 -2.47
CA GLN A 475 -21.97 -21.14 -1.27
C GLN A 475 -23.10 -22.12 -1.63
N ALA A 476 -23.98 -21.73 -2.56
CA ALA A 476 -25.05 -22.62 -3.05
C ALA A 476 -24.47 -23.87 -3.74
N LEU A 477 -23.40 -23.75 -4.52
CA LEU A 477 -22.72 -24.89 -5.13
C LEU A 477 -22.13 -25.85 -4.11
N GLN A 478 -21.47 -25.34 -3.07
CA GLN A 478 -20.88 -26.15 -2.01
C GLN A 478 -21.91 -27.01 -1.26
N THR A 479 -23.18 -26.56 -1.20
CA THR A 479 -24.27 -27.35 -0.59
C THR A 479 -24.80 -28.48 -1.48
N ARG A 480 -24.52 -28.45 -2.79
CA ARG A 480 -25.11 -29.36 -3.79
C ARG A 480 -24.13 -30.31 -4.43
N LEU A 481 -22.89 -29.86 -4.65
CA LEU A 481 -21.83 -30.73 -5.10
C LEU A 481 -21.52 -31.73 -3.99
N PRO A 482 -21.26 -33.00 -4.31
CA PRO A 482 -20.77 -33.90 -3.29
C PRO A 482 -19.49 -33.28 -2.76
N ARG A 483 -19.35 -33.27 -1.44
CA ARG A 483 -18.03 -33.08 -0.87
C ARG A 483 -17.21 -34.21 -1.46
N LEU A 484 -16.21 -33.89 -2.28
CA LEU A 484 -15.16 -34.86 -2.52
C LEU A 484 -14.80 -35.40 -1.14
N PRO A 485 -14.49 -36.69 -0.99
CA PRO A 485 -13.59 -37.08 0.06
C PRO A 485 -12.34 -36.23 -0.22
N HIS A 486 -12.33 -35.00 0.31
CA HIS A 486 -11.14 -34.23 0.60
C HIS A 486 -10.34 -35.32 1.23
N ARG A 487 -9.29 -35.78 0.53
CA ARG A 487 -8.38 -36.81 1.01
C ARG A 487 -8.16 -36.40 2.44
N GLN A 488 -8.86 -37.04 3.40
CA GLN A 488 -9.17 -36.37 4.67
C GLN A 488 -7.84 -35.81 5.09
N SER A 489 -7.70 -34.48 5.09
CA SER A 489 -6.39 -33.85 5.27
C SER A 489 -6.04 -34.06 6.73
N ARG A 490 -5.95 -35.32 7.17
CA ARG A 490 -6.56 -35.93 8.36
C ARG A 490 -6.73 -34.90 9.44
N ASN A 491 -7.73 -33.99 9.35
CA ASN A 491 -7.64 -32.62 9.93
C ASN A 491 -6.37 -32.44 10.72
N ALA A 492 -5.22 -32.28 10.02
CA ALA A 492 -3.91 -32.65 10.55
C ALA A 492 -3.83 -32.16 11.98
N GLU A 493 -3.98 -33.10 12.93
CA GLU A 493 -4.42 -32.73 14.27
C GLU A 493 -3.47 -31.65 14.75
N VAL A 494 -4.00 -30.44 14.92
CA VAL A 494 -3.15 -29.25 14.91
C VAL A 494 -2.26 -29.38 16.12
N GLN A 495 -0.99 -29.73 15.87
CA GLN A 495 -0.14 -30.22 16.93
C GLN A 495 -0.04 -29.16 18.03
N PRO A 496 -0.10 -29.56 19.31
CA PRO A 496 0.07 -28.62 20.40
C PRO A 496 1.43 -27.92 20.27
N LEU A 497 1.42 -26.60 20.40
CA LEU A 497 2.64 -25.80 20.37
C LEU A 497 3.31 -25.85 21.74
N GLN A 498 4.59 -26.17 21.77
CA GLN A 498 5.45 -26.01 22.94
C GLN A 498 6.17 -24.67 22.85
N GLN A 499 5.91 -23.78 23.82
CA GLN A 499 6.59 -22.50 23.87
C GLN A 499 8.09 -22.73 24.12
N THR A 500 8.91 -22.21 23.23
CA THR A 500 10.37 -22.36 23.21
C THR A 500 11.00 -20.96 23.25
N GLY A 501 11.89 -20.72 24.21
CA GLY A 501 12.68 -19.47 24.24
C GLY A 501 13.67 -19.43 23.08
N LEU A 502 13.86 -18.24 22.49
CA LEU A 502 14.92 -18.07 21.49
C LEU A 502 16.29 -18.27 22.16
N PRO A 503 17.26 -18.96 21.51
CA PRO A 503 18.58 -19.25 22.09
C PRO A 503 19.37 -18.04 22.60
N ASP A 504 19.12 -16.86 22.05
CA ASP A 504 19.77 -15.59 22.43
C ASP A 504 18.96 -14.79 23.49
N GLY A 505 17.88 -15.37 24.04
CA GLY A 505 17.01 -14.72 25.03
C GLY A 505 16.15 -13.59 24.49
N SER A 506 16.17 -13.35 23.17
CA SER A 506 15.54 -12.19 22.54
C SER A 506 14.02 -12.32 22.32
N GLY A 507 13.43 -13.46 22.71
CA GLY A 507 12.01 -13.73 22.52
C GLY A 507 11.61 -15.17 22.83
N SER A 508 10.40 -15.54 22.40
CA SER A 508 9.91 -16.90 22.44
C SER A 508 9.02 -17.20 21.22
N ILE A 509 8.88 -18.48 20.88
CA ILE A 509 8.04 -18.98 19.79
C ILE A 509 7.45 -20.34 20.17
N GLY A 510 6.17 -20.55 19.86
CA GLY A 510 5.50 -21.83 20.02
C GLY A 510 5.79 -22.74 18.83
N LEU A 511 6.40 -23.90 19.07
CA LEU A 511 6.80 -24.84 18.04
C LEU A 511 6.17 -26.23 18.29
N PRO A 512 5.67 -26.92 17.27
CA PRO A 512 5.27 -28.33 17.41
C PRO A 512 6.46 -29.23 17.74
N MET A 513 6.17 -30.42 18.22
CA MET A 513 7.20 -31.44 18.46
C MET A 513 7.98 -31.75 17.17
N GLY A 514 9.30 -31.80 17.27
CA GLY A 514 10.21 -32.09 16.14
C GLY A 514 10.67 -30.87 15.34
N TRP A 515 10.09 -29.69 15.56
CA TRP A 515 10.63 -28.45 15.02
C TRP A 515 11.91 -28.03 15.75
N ARG A 516 12.83 -27.40 15.03
CA ARG A 516 14.12 -26.94 15.57
C ARG A 516 14.45 -25.53 15.11
N ILE A 517 14.78 -24.65 16.06
CA ILE A 517 15.36 -23.33 15.78
C ILE A 517 16.76 -23.54 15.20
N THR A 518 17.00 -23.01 14.00
CA THR A 518 18.30 -23.07 13.31
C THR A 518 19.13 -21.81 13.49
N SER A 519 18.48 -20.68 13.73
CA SER A 519 19.13 -19.39 13.99
C SER A 519 18.21 -18.51 14.83
N ALA A 520 18.80 -17.68 15.69
CA ALA A 520 18.07 -16.61 16.38
C ALA A 520 19.00 -15.42 16.63
N HIS A 521 18.51 -14.22 16.38
CA HIS A 521 19.25 -12.99 16.62
C HIS A 521 18.33 -11.79 16.83
N LYS A 522 18.33 -11.21 18.03
CA LYS A 522 17.59 -9.98 18.37
C LYS A 522 16.11 -10.05 17.98
N GLY A 523 15.44 -11.15 18.24
CA GLY A 523 14.04 -11.40 17.93
C GLY A 523 13.82 -12.04 16.56
N MET A 524 14.80 -11.99 15.66
CA MET A 524 14.80 -12.77 14.42
C MET A 524 14.91 -14.25 14.75
N VAL A 525 14.16 -15.10 14.05
CA VAL A 525 14.20 -16.55 14.25
C VAL A 525 14.01 -17.29 12.95
N ASP A 526 14.88 -18.27 12.71
CA ASP A 526 14.71 -19.29 11.68
C ASP A 526 14.44 -20.63 12.35
N ALA A 527 13.46 -21.39 11.84
CA ALA A 527 13.20 -22.74 12.30
C ALA A 527 12.80 -23.67 11.16
N VAL A 528 13.09 -24.95 11.34
CA VAL A 528 12.76 -26.01 10.37
C VAL A 528 11.93 -27.11 11.04
N GLY A 529 10.89 -27.56 10.35
CA GLY A 529 10.04 -28.68 10.72
C GLY A 529 10.54 -30.01 10.17
N PRO A 530 10.07 -31.15 10.73
CA PRO A 530 10.51 -32.49 10.34
C PRO A 530 10.11 -32.90 8.91
N ASP A 531 9.12 -32.24 8.32
CA ASP A 531 8.65 -32.45 6.95
C ASP A 531 9.37 -31.57 5.91
N GLY A 532 10.32 -30.76 6.37
CA GLY A 532 11.04 -29.78 5.57
C GLY A 532 10.33 -28.43 5.48
N SER A 533 9.23 -28.20 6.20
CA SER A 533 8.66 -26.86 6.40
C SER A 533 9.68 -25.93 7.05
N MET A 534 9.60 -24.65 6.74
CA MET A 534 10.57 -23.64 7.15
C MET A 534 9.85 -22.37 7.60
N LEU A 535 10.43 -21.61 8.50
CA LEU A 535 10.01 -20.25 8.81
C LEU A 535 11.23 -19.37 9.03
N ALA A 536 11.04 -18.09 8.72
CA ALA A 536 11.95 -17.01 9.05
C ALA A 536 11.09 -15.83 9.51
N LEU A 537 11.12 -15.48 10.79
CA LEU A 537 10.25 -14.46 11.39
C LEU A 537 11.07 -13.29 11.92
N GLY A 538 10.54 -12.09 11.72
CA GLY A 538 11.13 -10.85 12.21
C GLY A 538 12.40 -10.40 11.50
N ILE A 539 12.72 -11.00 10.34
CA ILE A 539 13.95 -10.71 9.60
C ILE A 539 13.91 -9.25 9.15
N HIS A 540 14.98 -8.51 9.40
CA HIS A 540 15.07 -7.11 8.98
C HIS A 540 16.50 -6.77 8.61
N GLY A 541 16.65 -5.75 7.78
CA GLY A 541 17.96 -5.27 7.36
C GLY A 541 17.85 -3.98 6.54
N THR A 542 19.00 -3.55 6.05
CA THR A 542 19.13 -2.39 5.16
C THR A 542 19.49 -2.85 3.76
N ALA A 543 18.97 -2.17 2.76
CA ALA A 543 19.36 -2.29 1.37
C ALA A 543 19.66 -0.91 0.79
N LEU A 544 20.46 -0.89 -0.28
CA LEU A 544 20.75 0.29 -1.08
C LEU A 544 20.01 0.21 -2.40
N THR A 545 19.51 1.34 -2.90
CA THR A 545 19.10 1.42 -4.31
C THR A 545 20.33 1.42 -5.22
N PRO A 546 20.18 1.09 -6.51
CA PRO A 546 21.25 1.23 -7.50
C PRO A 546 21.85 2.64 -7.55
N GLU A 547 21.04 3.67 -7.32
CA GLU A 547 21.49 5.06 -7.24
C GLU A 547 22.26 5.30 -5.93
N GLY A 548 21.75 4.78 -4.81
CA GLY A 548 22.38 4.89 -3.49
C GLY A 548 23.79 4.30 -3.44
N ILE A 549 24.02 3.15 -4.10
CA ILE A 549 25.37 2.57 -4.19
C ILE A 549 26.30 3.45 -5.03
N SER A 550 25.82 4.06 -6.12
CA SER A 550 26.64 4.96 -6.95
C SER A 550 27.06 6.23 -6.20
N GLN A 551 26.13 6.82 -5.42
CA GLN A 551 26.40 7.99 -4.58
C GLN A 551 27.37 7.64 -3.46
N THR A 552 27.14 6.51 -2.80
CA THR A 552 28.03 6.00 -1.75
C THR A 552 29.44 5.78 -2.32
N GLN A 553 29.56 5.17 -3.50
CA GLN A 553 30.85 4.95 -4.15
C GLN A 553 31.56 6.26 -4.53
N GLN A 554 30.83 7.28 -4.98
CA GLN A 554 31.39 8.61 -5.26
C GLN A 554 31.92 9.28 -3.98
N LEU A 555 31.12 9.30 -2.91
CA LEU A 555 31.53 9.82 -1.60
C LEU A 555 32.76 9.09 -1.05
N TRP A 556 32.84 7.77 -1.23
CA TRP A 556 34.01 7.01 -0.76
C TRP A 556 35.25 7.23 -1.62
N SER A 557 35.07 7.45 -2.92
CA SER A 557 36.18 7.77 -3.81
C SER A 557 36.83 9.12 -3.46
N SER A 558 36.05 10.09 -2.94
CA SER A 558 36.59 11.40 -2.56
C SER A 558 37.41 11.36 -1.26
N VAL A 559 37.16 10.40 -0.36
CA VAL A 559 37.93 10.22 0.89
C VAL A 559 39.14 9.28 0.75
N GLY A 560 39.53 8.92 -0.48
CA GLY A 560 40.78 8.21 -0.76
C GLY A 560 40.80 6.72 -0.36
N ASN A 561 39.64 6.10 -0.09
CA ASN A 561 39.54 4.67 0.23
C ASN A 561 38.69 3.90 -0.79
N PRO A 562 39.23 3.61 -1.99
CA PRO A 562 38.51 2.94 -3.06
C PRO A 562 38.28 1.43 -2.84
N GLY A 563 38.68 0.85 -1.71
CA GLY A 563 39.03 -0.58 -1.64
C GLY A 563 37.98 -1.59 -1.14
N SER A 564 36.95 -1.21 -0.38
CA SER A 564 36.11 -2.26 0.28
C SER A 564 34.69 -1.85 0.67
N TYR A 565 34.28 -0.60 0.42
CA TYR A 565 32.95 -0.15 0.83
C TYR A 565 31.88 -0.62 -0.16
N GLY A 566 30.92 -1.40 0.34
CA GLY A 566 29.83 -2.00 -0.45
C GLY A 566 29.94 -3.52 -0.63
N ALA A 567 31.08 -4.14 -0.32
CA ALA A 567 31.21 -5.59 -0.32
C ALA A 567 30.27 -6.19 0.72
N GLY A 568 29.18 -6.80 0.26
CA GLY A 568 28.16 -7.41 1.10
C GLY A 568 27.00 -6.51 1.53
N LEU A 569 26.81 -5.34 0.92
CA LEU A 569 25.53 -4.64 1.03
C LEU A 569 24.55 -5.20 -0.01
N LEU A 570 23.29 -5.33 0.40
CA LEU A 570 22.22 -5.76 -0.48
C LEU A 570 21.81 -4.56 -1.36
N VAL A 571 21.95 -4.69 -2.68
CA VAL A 571 21.60 -3.63 -3.63
C VAL A 571 20.34 -4.04 -4.38
N ILE A 572 19.21 -3.40 -4.06
CA ILE A 572 17.90 -3.71 -4.62
C ILE A 572 17.14 -2.38 -4.81
N PRO A 573 16.46 -2.18 -5.96
CA PRO A 573 15.60 -1.02 -6.16
C PRO A 573 14.52 -0.89 -5.09
N PHE A 574 14.23 0.34 -4.65
CA PHE A 574 13.07 0.61 -3.80
C PHE A 574 11.85 0.84 -4.70
N SER A 575 11.07 -0.21 -4.94
CA SER A 575 9.84 -0.16 -5.75
C SER A 575 8.64 -0.70 -4.96
N ASP A 576 7.61 -1.22 -5.63
CA ASP A 576 6.50 -1.86 -4.94
C ASP A 576 6.96 -3.11 -4.16
N PRO A 577 6.29 -3.49 -3.06
CA PRO A 577 6.73 -4.58 -2.20
C PRO A 577 6.81 -5.95 -2.91
N VAL A 578 5.98 -6.20 -3.93
CA VAL A 578 5.95 -7.51 -4.62
C VAL A 578 7.15 -7.66 -5.54
N THR A 579 7.42 -6.64 -6.36
CA THR A 579 8.59 -6.59 -7.25
C THR A 579 9.87 -6.60 -6.43
N THR A 580 9.94 -5.76 -5.39
CA THR A 580 11.10 -5.67 -4.50
C THR A 580 11.39 -7.01 -3.82
N PHE A 581 10.37 -7.70 -3.29
CA PHE A 581 10.53 -9.03 -2.69
C PHE A 581 11.05 -10.08 -3.67
N THR A 582 10.57 -10.05 -4.92
CA THR A 582 11.01 -10.97 -5.96
C THR A 582 12.49 -10.75 -6.29
N THR A 583 12.90 -9.50 -6.47
CA THR A 583 14.31 -9.14 -6.69
C THR A 583 15.16 -9.46 -5.47
N PHE A 584 14.64 -9.22 -4.25
CA PHE A 584 15.31 -9.55 -3.00
C PHE A 584 15.74 -11.01 -2.95
N TRP A 585 14.85 -11.95 -3.24
CA TRP A 585 15.18 -13.37 -3.21
C TRP A 585 16.13 -13.82 -4.30
N GLN A 586 16.14 -13.13 -5.45
CA GLN A 586 17.08 -13.42 -6.54
C GLN A 586 18.50 -12.95 -6.20
N GLU A 587 18.64 -11.77 -5.59
CA GLU A 587 19.94 -11.19 -5.27
C GLU A 587 20.52 -11.68 -3.94
N TRP A 588 19.66 -12.08 -3.00
CA TRP A 588 20.07 -12.49 -1.65
C TRP A 588 21.17 -13.57 -1.63
N PRO A 589 21.10 -14.68 -2.40
CA PRO A 589 22.17 -15.68 -2.43
C PRO A 589 23.51 -15.10 -2.87
N ASN A 590 23.52 -14.17 -3.83
CA ASN A 590 24.73 -13.53 -4.34
C ASN A 590 25.34 -12.60 -3.29
N SER A 591 24.52 -11.74 -2.67
CA SER A 591 24.96 -10.85 -1.59
C SER A 591 25.49 -11.64 -0.38
N MET A 592 24.78 -12.69 0.04
CA MET A 592 25.23 -13.53 1.15
C MET A 592 26.49 -14.33 0.83
N ALA A 593 26.69 -14.74 -0.42
CA ALA A 593 27.93 -15.39 -0.84
C ALA A 593 29.14 -14.45 -0.74
N GLN A 594 28.95 -13.15 -1.03
CA GLN A 594 29.97 -12.13 -0.82
C GLN A 594 30.23 -11.87 0.67
N ILE A 595 29.18 -11.77 1.49
CA ILE A 595 29.31 -11.51 2.94
C ILE A 595 29.99 -12.68 3.66
N LEU A 596 29.54 -13.91 3.41
CA LEU A 596 29.97 -15.09 4.15
C LEU A 596 31.17 -15.81 3.52
N GLY A 597 31.59 -15.40 2.32
CA GLY A 597 32.61 -16.09 1.53
C GLY A 597 32.21 -17.54 1.17
N LYS A 598 30.92 -17.85 1.15
CA LYS A 598 30.37 -19.19 0.90
C LYS A 598 29.15 -19.10 -0.01
N GLN A 599 29.17 -19.84 -1.12
CA GLN A 599 27.99 -19.98 -1.98
C GLN A 599 26.79 -20.44 -1.17
N GLN A 600 25.69 -19.70 -1.31
CA GLN A 600 24.40 -20.09 -0.75
C GLN A 600 23.66 -21.00 -1.75
N PRO A 601 22.77 -21.88 -1.26
CA PRO A 601 21.88 -22.62 -2.15
C PRO A 601 21.06 -21.63 -2.99
N SER A 602 20.86 -21.94 -4.27
CA SER A 602 20.00 -21.15 -5.14
C SER A 602 18.58 -21.10 -4.59
N GLN A 603 18.03 -19.90 -4.58
CA GLN A 603 16.65 -19.62 -4.22
C GLN A 603 16.05 -18.79 -5.33
N ARG A 604 14.84 -19.13 -5.75
CA ARG A 604 14.16 -18.38 -6.82
C ARG A 604 12.66 -18.37 -6.58
N VAL A 605 12.07 -17.19 -6.57
CA VAL A 605 10.62 -17.03 -6.62
C VAL A 605 10.15 -17.50 -8.00
N LEU A 606 9.27 -18.49 -8.03
CA LEU A 606 8.69 -19.02 -9.26
C LEU A 606 7.51 -18.16 -9.71
N ARG A 607 6.63 -17.80 -8.77
CA ARG A 607 5.49 -16.90 -9.00
C ARG A 607 4.91 -16.38 -7.70
N THR A 608 4.28 -15.21 -7.79
CA THR A 608 3.34 -14.70 -6.79
C THR A 608 1.94 -15.17 -7.16
N ILE A 609 1.30 -15.94 -6.27
CA ILE A 609 -0.05 -16.47 -6.45
C ILE A 609 -1.08 -15.38 -6.12
N GLU A 610 -0.90 -14.72 -4.98
CA GLU A 610 -1.78 -13.67 -4.47
C GLU A 610 -0.95 -12.67 -3.68
N HIS A 611 -1.39 -11.41 -3.64
CA HIS A 611 -0.85 -10.43 -2.72
C HIS A 611 -1.92 -9.43 -2.30
N ALA A 612 -1.74 -8.86 -1.12
CA ALA A 612 -2.59 -7.78 -0.60
C ALA A 612 -1.70 -6.70 0.04
N PRO A 613 -1.87 -5.42 -0.32
CA PRO A 613 -1.14 -4.34 0.34
C PRO A 613 -1.53 -4.24 1.81
N ILE A 614 -0.57 -3.90 2.66
CA ILE A 614 -0.74 -3.71 4.11
C ILE A 614 -0.28 -2.29 4.45
N ALA A 615 -1.09 -1.57 5.24
CA ALA A 615 -0.67 -0.30 5.81
C ALA A 615 0.59 -0.48 6.66
N TRP A 616 1.62 0.30 6.37
CA TRP A 616 2.91 0.21 7.03
C TRP A 616 3.38 1.61 7.45
N PRO A 617 3.66 1.85 8.73
CA PRO A 617 4.07 3.17 9.20
C PRO A 617 5.30 3.69 8.44
N GLY A 618 5.14 4.83 7.76
CA GLY A 618 6.20 5.50 7.02
C GLY A 618 6.75 4.73 5.80
N GLY A 619 6.08 3.66 5.36
CA GLY A 619 6.60 2.79 4.29
C GLY A 619 5.52 2.07 3.50
N GLN A 620 5.90 0.97 2.86
CA GLN A 620 5.02 0.12 2.06
C GLN A 620 5.12 -1.31 2.58
N ALA A 621 4.02 -2.06 2.57
CA ALA A 621 4.07 -3.49 2.85
C ALA A 621 3.04 -4.26 2.04
N ALA A 622 3.26 -5.56 1.91
CA ALA A 622 2.29 -6.49 1.34
C ALA A 622 2.36 -7.85 2.05
N MET A 623 1.20 -8.50 2.16
CA MET A 623 1.10 -9.94 2.37
C MET A 623 1.19 -10.63 1.01
N LEU A 624 2.01 -11.66 0.90
CA LEU A 624 2.32 -12.37 -0.32
C LEU A 624 2.05 -13.86 -0.12
N ASP A 625 1.34 -14.49 -1.05
CA ASP A 625 1.32 -15.94 -1.24
C ASP A 625 2.20 -16.26 -2.45
N VAL A 626 3.33 -16.91 -2.22
CA VAL A 626 4.37 -17.12 -3.25
C VAL A 626 4.81 -18.57 -3.30
N GLU A 627 5.05 -19.04 -4.52
CA GLU A 627 5.77 -20.27 -4.78
C GLU A 627 7.23 -19.95 -5.10
N TRP A 628 8.15 -20.67 -4.49
CA TRP A 628 9.59 -20.49 -4.65
C TRP A 628 10.31 -21.83 -4.62
N GLU A 629 11.49 -21.91 -5.21
CA GLU A 629 12.33 -23.10 -5.23
C GLU A 629 13.57 -22.91 -4.37
N LEU A 630 13.97 -23.98 -3.69
CA LEU A 630 15.19 -24.05 -2.88
C LEU A 630 16.06 -25.23 -3.33
N GLY A 631 17.34 -24.97 -3.58
CA GLY A 631 18.35 -25.99 -3.85
C GLY A 631 18.89 -25.98 -5.28
N GLY A 632 19.93 -26.79 -5.51
CA GLY A 632 20.66 -26.88 -6.78
C GLY A 632 20.03 -27.88 -7.78
N ALA A 633 20.74 -28.97 -8.08
CA ALA A 633 20.36 -29.92 -9.14
C ALA A 633 18.97 -30.57 -8.98
N ASN A 634 18.43 -30.65 -7.76
CA ASN A 634 17.09 -31.14 -7.47
C ASN A 634 16.35 -30.10 -6.62
N PRO A 635 15.84 -29.02 -7.24
CA PRO A 635 15.19 -27.95 -6.51
C PRO A 635 13.88 -28.47 -5.90
N ARG A 636 13.64 -28.16 -4.63
CA ARG A 636 12.36 -28.44 -3.98
C ARG A 636 11.49 -27.19 -4.04
N VAL A 637 10.24 -27.35 -4.46
CA VAL A 637 9.28 -26.25 -4.56
C VAL A 637 8.53 -26.09 -3.25
N TYR A 638 8.51 -24.86 -2.77
CA TYR A 638 7.84 -24.41 -1.57
C TYR A 638 6.72 -23.45 -1.94
N ARG A 639 5.67 -23.45 -1.14
CA ARG A 639 4.70 -22.36 -1.09
C ARG A 639 4.79 -21.69 0.27
N SER A 640 4.59 -20.39 0.29
CA SER A 640 4.76 -19.58 1.50
C SER A 640 3.78 -18.45 1.61
N ILE A 641 3.40 -18.12 2.84
CA ILE A 641 2.79 -16.85 3.18
C ILE A 641 3.89 -15.96 3.73
N THR A 642 4.03 -14.76 3.19
CA THR A 642 5.08 -13.81 3.56
C THR A 642 4.54 -12.42 3.76
N LEU A 643 4.85 -11.80 4.90
CA LEU A 643 4.70 -10.36 5.12
C LEU A 643 6.01 -9.72 4.73
N PHE A 644 5.99 -8.81 3.77
CA PHE A 644 7.16 -8.03 3.34
C PHE A 644 6.85 -6.54 3.50
N GLY A 645 7.63 -5.85 4.33
CA GLY A 645 7.53 -4.41 4.58
C GLY A 645 8.84 -3.72 4.23
N MET A 646 8.75 -2.48 3.77
CA MET A 646 9.88 -1.66 3.37
C MET A 646 9.64 -0.20 3.72
N GLN A 647 10.68 0.50 4.14
CA GLN A 647 10.61 1.90 4.54
C GLN A 647 11.80 2.66 3.94
N PRO A 648 11.56 3.82 3.30
CA PRO A 648 12.63 4.64 2.76
C PRO A 648 13.55 5.13 3.89
N GLY A 649 14.85 5.16 3.62
CA GLY A 649 15.86 5.75 4.47
C GLY A 649 16.55 6.93 3.78
N TYR A 650 17.71 7.32 4.31
CA TYR A 650 18.49 8.43 3.77
C TYR A 650 19.49 7.98 2.69
N ALA A 651 19.86 8.88 1.77
CA ALA A 651 20.92 8.67 0.79
C ALA A 651 20.78 7.39 -0.07
N GLY A 652 19.56 7.07 -0.50
CA GLY A 652 19.29 5.86 -1.28
C GLY A 652 19.39 4.56 -0.48
N MET A 653 19.53 4.62 0.85
CA MET A 653 19.29 3.47 1.72
C MET A 653 17.80 3.32 2.00
N TRP A 654 17.38 2.10 2.27
CA TRP A 654 16.05 1.77 2.76
C TRP A 654 16.13 0.55 3.66
N THR A 655 15.12 0.36 4.50
CA THR A 655 15.04 -0.79 5.40
C THR A 655 13.96 -1.75 4.91
N TYR A 656 14.20 -3.04 5.10
CA TYR A 656 13.22 -4.08 4.87
C TYR A 656 12.93 -4.84 6.15
N TYR A 657 11.72 -5.38 6.20
CA TYR A 657 11.24 -6.31 7.20
C TYR A 657 10.54 -7.45 6.47
N PHE A 658 10.80 -8.70 6.84
CA PHE A 658 9.96 -9.79 6.41
C PHE A 658 9.75 -10.87 7.46
N SER A 659 8.62 -11.53 7.33
CA SER A 659 8.28 -12.74 8.09
C SER A 659 7.62 -13.70 7.13
N THR A 660 8.10 -14.94 7.07
CA THR A 660 7.61 -15.95 6.16
C THR A 660 7.43 -17.29 6.87
N VAL A 661 6.38 -17.99 6.49
CA VAL A 661 6.17 -19.41 6.81
C VAL A 661 5.99 -20.16 5.50
N SER A 662 6.79 -21.21 5.34
CA SER A 662 6.90 -21.98 4.10
C SER A 662 6.73 -23.47 4.37
N SER A 663 6.12 -24.17 3.43
CA SER A 663 6.06 -25.64 3.43
C SER A 663 6.25 -26.12 1.99
N PRO A 664 6.78 -27.34 1.78
CA PRO A 664 6.75 -27.97 0.47
C PRO A 664 5.35 -27.87 -0.13
N THR A 665 5.24 -27.52 -1.40
CA THR A 665 3.96 -27.16 -2.04
C THR A 665 2.92 -28.27 -1.88
N GLU A 666 3.35 -29.53 -1.92
CA GLU A 666 2.51 -30.71 -1.74
C GLU A 666 1.93 -30.87 -0.32
N LEU A 667 2.55 -30.24 0.69
CA LEU A 667 2.13 -30.25 2.10
C LEU A 667 1.52 -28.92 2.57
N PHE A 668 1.63 -27.86 1.77
CA PHE A 668 1.32 -26.49 2.23
C PHE A 668 -0.10 -26.35 2.75
N GLN A 669 -1.11 -26.84 2.01
CA GLN A 669 -2.51 -26.76 2.43
C GLN A 669 -2.78 -27.50 3.75
N GLN A 670 -2.10 -28.62 3.97
CA GLN A 670 -2.19 -29.37 5.22
C GLN A 670 -1.51 -28.62 6.38
N ASN A 671 -0.41 -27.92 6.10
CA ASN A 671 0.44 -27.29 7.11
C ASN A 671 0.03 -25.86 7.47
N ILE A 672 -0.72 -25.14 6.62
CA ILE A 672 -1.14 -23.75 6.86
C ILE A 672 -1.69 -23.51 8.28
N PRO A 673 -2.61 -24.33 8.83
CA PRO A 673 -3.14 -24.08 10.17
C PRO A 673 -2.05 -24.10 11.26
N THR A 674 -1.12 -25.05 11.17
CA THR A 674 0.01 -25.17 12.10
C THR A 674 0.97 -23.99 11.92
N LEU A 675 1.34 -23.66 10.67
CA LEU A 675 2.23 -22.54 10.35
C LEU A 675 1.67 -21.19 10.84
N LYS A 676 0.37 -20.95 10.67
CA LYS A 676 -0.31 -19.76 11.18
C LYS A 676 -0.27 -19.67 12.71
N ARG A 677 -0.45 -20.80 13.42
CA ARG A 677 -0.31 -20.81 14.89
C ARG A 677 1.12 -20.55 15.34
N ILE A 678 2.12 -21.12 14.65
CA ILE A 678 3.54 -20.86 14.95
C ILE A 678 3.81 -19.36 14.80
N TRP A 679 3.45 -18.76 13.66
CA TRP A 679 3.60 -17.32 13.44
C TRP A 679 2.91 -16.52 14.56
N GLY A 680 1.64 -16.80 14.86
CA GLY A 680 0.87 -16.08 15.88
C GLY A 680 1.40 -16.25 17.32
N SER A 681 2.24 -17.26 17.58
CA SER A 681 2.85 -17.53 18.88
C SER A 681 4.22 -16.86 19.10
N TRP A 682 4.83 -16.32 18.04
CA TRP A 682 6.11 -15.63 18.12
C TRP A 682 5.98 -14.31 18.89
N ARG A 683 6.92 -14.07 19.82
CA ARG A 683 6.99 -12.89 20.67
C ARG A 683 8.44 -12.43 20.76
N VAL A 684 8.68 -11.14 20.52
CA VAL A 684 9.97 -10.49 20.80
C VAL A 684 9.98 -10.02 22.25
N ALA A 685 11.09 -10.22 22.96
CA ALA A 685 11.26 -9.73 24.31
C ALA A 685 11.23 -8.19 24.34
N SER A 686 10.58 -7.61 25.36
CA SER A 686 10.47 -6.16 25.51
C SER A 686 11.82 -5.45 25.62
N SER A 687 12.84 -6.12 26.17
CA SER A 687 14.21 -5.60 26.26
C SER A 687 14.85 -5.35 24.89
N VAL A 688 14.54 -6.19 23.90
CA VAL A 688 15.05 -6.05 22.52
C VAL A 688 14.39 -4.87 21.82
N TYR A 689 13.10 -4.63 22.10
CA TYR A 689 12.40 -3.46 21.59
C TYR A 689 12.99 -2.17 22.17
N GLN A 690 13.28 -2.14 23.47
CA GLN A 690 13.97 -1.02 24.13
C GLN A 690 15.37 -0.80 23.54
N GLU A 691 16.18 -1.85 23.40
CA GLU A 691 17.51 -1.77 22.79
C GLU A 691 17.46 -1.22 21.36
N ARG A 692 16.48 -1.65 20.55
CA ARG A 692 16.31 -1.16 19.17
C ARG A 692 15.96 0.32 19.14
N ILE A 693 15.05 0.78 20.00
CA ILE A 693 14.69 2.20 20.09
C ILE A 693 15.90 3.03 20.50
N GLU A 694 16.59 2.63 21.57
CA GLU A 694 17.80 3.32 22.06
C GLU A 694 18.89 3.36 20.99
N LYS A 695 19.11 2.25 20.28
CA LYS A 695 20.09 2.16 19.20
C LYS A 695 19.70 3.01 17.99
N SER A 696 18.44 3.00 17.56
CA SER A 696 17.98 3.84 16.46
C SER A 696 18.10 5.33 16.79
N PHE A 697 17.82 5.75 18.03
CA PHE A 697 18.07 7.13 18.45
C PHE A 697 19.56 7.49 18.48
N ALA A 698 20.42 6.59 18.93
CA ALA A 698 21.87 6.79 18.92
C ALA A 698 22.42 6.90 17.49
N ASP A 699 22.01 5.99 16.60
CA ASP A 699 22.45 5.95 15.20
C ASP A 699 21.96 7.21 14.44
N LEU A 700 20.72 7.67 14.66
CA LEU A 700 20.20 8.92 14.07
C LEU A 700 20.95 10.16 14.56
N LYS A 701 21.30 10.21 15.85
CA LYS A 701 22.06 11.33 16.41
C LYS A 701 23.47 11.41 15.84
N GLU A 702 24.13 10.26 15.63
CA GLU A 702 25.46 10.22 15.03
C GLU A 702 25.42 10.59 13.54
N VAL A 703 24.40 10.13 12.80
CA VAL A 703 24.20 10.56 11.40
C VAL A 703 23.97 12.07 11.32
N GLY A 704 23.14 12.65 12.20
CA GLY A 704 22.96 14.10 12.28
C GLY A 704 24.27 14.83 12.51
N ARG A 705 25.10 14.37 13.45
CA ARG A 705 26.42 14.95 13.75
C ARG A 705 27.36 14.90 12.54
N ILE A 706 27.36 13.81 11.77
CA ILE A 706 28.17 13.68 10.56
C ILE A 706 27.68 14.62 9.47
N ILE A 707 26.36 14.74 9.28
CA ILE A 707 25.76 15.68 8.31
C ILE A 707 26.10 17.12 8.66
N ASP A 708 25.94 17.51 9.93
CA ASP A 708 26.30 18.84 10.42
C ASP A 708 27.79 19.13 10.21
N GLN A 709 28.65 18.16 10.53
CA GLN A 709 30.10 18.28 10.31
C GLN A 709 30.45 18.45 8.82
N VAL A 710 29.79 17.70 7.91
CA VAL A 710 30.00 17.82 6.46
C VAL A 710 29.48 19.16 5.94
N HIS A 711 28.35 19.66 6.44
CA HIS A 711 27.84 20.99 6.10
C HIS A 711 28.78 22.09 6.58
N ASP A 712 29.26 22.01 7.81
CA ASP A 712 30.21 22.97 8.38
C ASP A 712 31.54 22.97 7.61
N GLU A 713 32.09 21.80 7.28
CA GLU A 713 33.32 21.68 6.49
C GLU A 713 33.13 22.20 5.07
N ARG A 714 31.97 21.93 4.44
CA ARG A 714 31.63 22.46 3.12
C ARG A 714 31.48 23.98 3.15
N GLN A 715 30.82 24.53 4.16
CA GLN A 715 30.66 25.98 4.32
C GLN A 715 32.01 26.65 4.52
N LYS A 716 32.85 26.13 5.42
CA LYS A 716 34.24 26.60 5.61
C LYS A 716 35.05 26.54 4.31
N SER A 717 34.90 25.48 3.52
CA SER A 717 35.57 25.40 2.23
C SER A 717 35.06 26.43 1.22
N LEU A 718 33.76 26.73 1.19
CA LEU A 718 33.19 27.76 0.32
C LEU A 718 33.62 29.16 0.74
N ASP A 719 33.65 29.43 2.06
CA ASP A 719 34.10 30.70 2.63
C ASP A 719 35.59 30.92 2.33
N ALA A 720 36.42 29.88 2.47
CA ALA A 720 37.83 29.94 2.08
C ALA A 720 38.03 30.23 0.58
N ILE A 721 37.24 29.59 -0.29
CA ILE A 721 37.27 29.86 -1.74
C ILE A 721 36.83 31.30 -2.04
N HIS A 722 35.80 31.80 -1.36
CA HIS A 722 35.31 33.16 -1.53
C HIS A 722 36.32 34.21 -1.06
N ALA A 723 37.01 33.95 0.06
CA ALA A 723 38.08 34.79 0.57
C ALA A 723 39.28 34.81 -0.41
N ASP A 724 39.70 33.66 -0.94
CA ASP A 724 40.77 33.57 -1.95
C ASP A 724 40.40 34.30 -3.25
N TRP A 725 39.14 34.16 -3.70
CA TRP A 725 38.63 34.86 -4.89
C TRP A 725 38.54 36.38 -4.67
N THR A 726 38.21 36.81 -3.45
CA THR A 726 38.20 38.22 -3.06
C THR A 726 39.61 38.80 -3.05
N GLU A 727 40.59 38.06 -2.51
CA GLU A 727 42.02 38.43 -2.54
C GLU A 727 42.51 38.61 -3.98
N TYR A 728 42.16 37.67 -4.86
CA TYR A 728 42.51 37.71 -6.28
C TYR A 728 41.88 38.90 -7.03
N ASN A 729 40.59 39.17 -6.82
CA ASN A 729 39.90 40.24 -7.55
C ASN A 729 40.22 41.65 -7.05
N THR A 730 40.51 41.78 -5.76
CA THR A 730 40.89 43.07 -5.18
C THR A 730 42.38 43.36 -5.38
N ASP A 731 43.18 42.34 -5.75
CA ASP A 731 44.64 42.39 -5.80
C ASP A 731 45.26 42.85 -4.46
N THR A 732 44.56 42.57 -3.35
CA THR A 732 44.97 42.96 -1.99
C THR A 732 44.88 41.77 -1.03
N THR A 733 45.85 41.67 -0.13
CA THR A 733 45.95 40.67 0.94
C THR A 733 46.42 41.30 2.24
N ARG A 734 46.59 40.51 3.31
CA ARG A 734 47.01 40.99 4.64
C ARG A 734 48.41 40.52 5.01
N VAL A 735 49.20 41.43 5.56
CA VAL A 735 50.48 41.11 6.23
C VAL A 735 50.33 41.40 7.70
N ALA A 736 50.60 40.41 8.56
CA ALA A 736 50.70 40.59 9.99
C ALA A 736 52.10 40.99 10.40
N ASP A 737 52.20 41.98 11.29
CA ASP A 737 53.40 42.29 12.04
C ASP A 737 53.32 41.61 13.40
N LEU A 738 54.09 40.53 13.57
CA LEU A 738 54.06 39.65 14.74
C LEU A 738 54.58 40.33 16.02
N GLU A 739 55.28 41.46 15.91
CA GLU A 739 55.79 42.19 17.07
C GLU A 739 54.72 43.07 17.71
N VAL A 740 53.89 43.74 16.89
CA VAL A 740 52.88 44.69 17.36
C VAL A 740 51.45 44.14 17.26
N GLY A 741 51.23 43.03 16.56
CA GLY A 741 49.92 42.41 16.37
C GLY A 741 49.01 43.15 15.39
N GLU A 742 49.56 44.02 14.54
CA GLU A 742 48.80 44.79 13.54
C GLU A 742 48.75 44.07 12.18
N LEU A 743 47.67 44.30 11.44
CA LEU A 743 47.45 43.80 10.09
C LEU A 743 47.47 44.95 9.08
N TYR A 744 48.22 44.79 7.99
CA TYR A 744 48.33 45.78 6.93
C TYR A 744 47.81 45.22 5.59
N ASP A 745 47.12 46.06 4.81
CA ASP A 745 46.80 45.73 3.42
C ASP A 745 48.05 45.79 2.55
N ALA A 746 48.23 44.79 1.69
CA ALA A 746 49.37 44.66 0.79
C ALA A 746 48.91 44.15 -0.59
N PRO A 747 49.56 44.59 -1.69
CA PRO A 747 49.25 44.08 -3.01
C PRO A 747 49.60 42.59 -3.13
N LEU A 748 48.67 41.80 -3.66
CA LEU A 748 48.84 40.34 -3.76
C LEU A 748 49.98 39.96 -4.72
N TYR A 749 50.12 40.67 -5.85
CA TYR A 749 51.10 40.34 -6.89
C TYR A 749 52.58 40.40 -6.46
N ASP A 750 52.92 41.09 -5.36
CA ASP A 750 54.31 41.23 -4.88
C ASP A 750 54.49 40.85 -3.39
N ILE A 751 53.52 40.12 -2.82
CA ILE A 751 53.44 39.87 -1.37
C ILE A 751 54.69 39.18 -0.81
N ASN A 752 55.24 38.19 -1.50
CA ASN A 752 56.43 37.47 -1.06
C ASN A 752 57.67 38.37 -1.01
N ARG A 753 57.81 39.27 -1.98
CA ARG A 753 58.91 40.22 -2.03
C ARG A 753 58.77 41.29 -0.96
N LEU A 754 57.55 41.77 -0.73
CA LEU A 754 57.23 42.72 0.33
C LEU A 754 57.57 42.14 1.71
N VAL A 755 57.03 40.96 2.05
CA VAL A 755 57.28 40.29 3.33
C VAL A 755 58.78 39.99 3.51
N ALA A 756 59.46 39.49 2.48
CA ALA A 756 60.91 39.26 2.55
C ALA A 756 61.71 40.56 2.74
N GLY A 757 61.31 41.65 2.09
CA GLY A 757 61.93 42.96 2.23
C GLY A 757 61.75 43.54 3.64
N LEU A 758 60.53 43.47 4.18
CA LEU A 758 60.21 43.91 5.53
C LEU A 758 60.96 43.09 6.60
N ASN A 759 61.00 41.77 6.46
CA ASN A 759 61.77 40.88 7.35
C ASN A 759 63.28 41.14 7.28
N LYS A 760 63.81 41.36 6.08
CA LYS A 760 65.23 41.71 5.92
C LYS A 760 65.58 43.05 6.57
N ALA A 761 64.69 44.03 6.52
CA ALA A 761 64.87 45.32 7.18
C ALA A 761 64.80 45.21 8.71
N ALA A 762 63.91 44.36 9.23
CA ALA A 762 63.80 44.08 10.67
C ALA A 762 64.97 43.24 11.22
N GLY A 763 65.58 42.39 10.39
CA GLY A 763 66.69 41.51 10.78
C GLY A 763 66.25 40.16 11.36
N TYR A 764 64.94 39.86 11.38
CA TYR A 764 64.33 38.59 11.81
C TYR A 764 62.95 38.41 11.14
N GLN A 765 62.29 37.26 11.35
CA GLN A 765 60.92 37.02 10.85
C GLN A 765 59.90 37.76 11.71
N ARG A 766 59.62 39.01 11.36
CA ARG A 766 58.63 39.89 12.00
C ARG A 766 57.29 39.91 11.25
N TYR A 767 57.32 39.82 9.93
CA TYR A 767 56.16 39.95 9.05
C TYR A 767 55.78 38.60 8.44
N GLN A 768 54.49 38.31 8.40
CA GLN A 768 53.92 37.09 7.83
C GLN A 768 52.73 37.43 6.93
N HIS A 769 52.71 36.88 5.72
CA HIS A 769 51.51 36.90 4.88
C HIS A 769 50.43 36.02 5.53
N ILE A 770 49.25 36.60 5.76
CA ILE A 770 48.07 35.88 6.22
C ILE A 770 47.02 35.96 5.10
N PRO A 771 46.77 34.86 4.37
CA PRO A 771 45.67 34.79 3.39
C PRO A 771 44.34 35.20 4.03
N LEU A 772 43.45 35.85 3.26
CA LEU A 772 42.16 36.30 3.80
C LEU A 772 41.32 35.14 4.36
N ARG A 773 41.47 33.93 3.83
CA ARG A 773 40.81 32.71 4.32
C ARG A 773 41.24 32.28 5.73
N ASP A 774 42.38 32.76 6.22
CA ASP A 774 42.91 32.39 7.54
C ASP A 774 42.55 33.44 8.63
N LEU A 775 41.79 34.49 8.27
CA LEU A 775 41.34 35.57 9.15
C LEU A 775 39.86 35.48 9.57
N GLN A 776 39.13 34.50 9.04
CA GLN A 776 37.72 34.20 9.34
C GLN A 776 37.64 32.95 10.22
#